data_AF-A0A1D1ZTY1-F1
#
_entry.id   AF-A0A1D1ZTY1-F1
#
_cell.length_a   1.000
_cell.length_b   1.000
_cell.length_c   1.000
_cell.angle_alpha   90.00
_cell.angle_beta   90.00
_cell.angle_gamma   90.00
#
_symmetry.space_group_name_H-M   'P 1'
#
loop_
_entity.id
_entity.type
_entity.pdbx_description
1 polymer ?
#
loop_
_entity_poly.entity_id
_entity_poly.type
_entity_poly.pdbx_seq_one_letter_code
_entity_poly.pdbx_strand_id
1 'polypeptide(L)'
;LLGMVSRHFVSITALLACGLVPALALQTWSLGDSATWSLNNSAGSANISDVPVTLPSCALGSLLEDGRLAGDPLYRYNELDYRWVADDTWTWTASFPSPQPAENATHWLLTIGAVDGVGQVALNGKVLAFPRNSHRPVEADVSGLLAEDGNNTLTVTIESAAAVAAAAAAVYPYQVPAVRQVGGLPHYNFIRKAASDFGWDWGPAFAPACILGDVTLTAYSGPYLTGLALAQEEQSNGSFLITATAFFQAPPGEHGGLLILDMGNQTLSGAWSAEQEVLLSCGGAEESAAVGASASSGPACAAAAALPASCSAVISLTVDPPFQRWWPWELGSPTLYDLEVRFEPEGAGDALSSLTRAVGLRSVELVTEALVEGGRAVGETFFLRVNGVPMFARGANVIPDDVLESAVTPARLARQVADARAVGMNMLRVWGGGRYAGDAFYAAADEAGLLVWQEVMAACAAYPRDAPFLEEVALEVRHQFTRLSAHPSVVLWGGNNEVEASFGWSPVTRAAPQLFAVDFAALFVDVVRPVLQELDPGVVYVDTSPSNGLLSSNPYVKRWGDVSDPAYGDVHFYDYTSDAFDPATYPPAKFVSEFGFMSFPSFSVYQTVTELGDWDLSSAMTDFRLRHAGGVQELQRQMGRHFLHASGETPPVSAFDGPVGASDGPTVTIGGPDVIVAGPNTTNSSESPVALQYKAFTHLSQVQQALAYETAAGVWRRGRDDPATRTMGMLYWQLNDIWQGPSWSSINHGGQWKLLHHAARRFFAPVYLSAWRDGDTLRASLVNDLPLDVRGLLSVDAVLYAARSEADVVTLLPPTATHAAALTAAPAWSGGLASLADAVTRQAQPTQLTYTSDYVLRLRFCPTAVQAAVGLPNPFEVETAGDGAGGNDTQVAAASSAGLTGSSANESCMSSIAGLGAAPGSAACAAASSALVCGEALFHPTEFVDASLWGPPPVLSARALPGAQTGDSGALVLEISSDVVALWVAVEPPPGLAGNFNASGFMLLPWQPQVVVFTPDPVEEGATGAAPMTAEELASKVTLRSLQQSMQEYEAGNPSSSALGLLNGVSLRLSVLGLTIFILTML
;
A
#
# COMPACT_ATOMS: atom_id res chain seq x y z
N LEU A 1 47.13 -27.13 61.88
CA LEU A 1 45.73 -27.07 62.34
C LEU A 1 44.86 -27.35 61.11
N LEU A 2 44.68 -28.61 60.73
CA LEU A 2 43.64 -29.55 61.20
C LEU A 2 42.22 -29.08 60.86
N GLY A 3 41.60 -29.77 59.90
CA GLY A 3 40.16 -30.07 59.94
C GLY A 3 39.36 -29.77 58.67
N MET A 4 39.44 -30.63 57.65
CA MET A 4 38.31 -31.49 57.19
C MET A 4 38.56 -32.01 55.76
N VAL A 5 39.09 -33.23 55.70
CA VAL A 5 39.04 -34.17 54.57
C VAL A 5 38.25 -35.37 55.07
N SER A 6 37.19 -35.77 54.36
CA SER A 6 36.54 -37.10 54.31
C SER A 6 35.13 -36.84 53.72
N ARG A 7 34.73 -37.27 52.53
CA ARG A 7 34.80 -38.60 51.94
C ARG A 7 34.71 -38.54 50.42
N HIS A 8 35.72 -39.08 49.74
CA HIS A 8 35.62 -39.66 48.40
C HIS A 8 36.25 -41.06 48.48
N PHE A 9 35.84 -41.93 47.56
CA PHE A 9 36.24 -43.33 47.33
C PHE A 9 35.47 -44.42 48.07
N VAL A 10 34.44 -44.98 47.41
CA VAL A 10 34.34 -46.42 47.06
C VAL A 10 33.53 -46.58 45.76
N SER A 11 34.05 -47.42 44.85
CA SER A 11 33.46 -47.99 43.62
C SER A 11 33.49 -47.20 42.32
N ILE A 12 34.72 -47.01 41.82
CA ILE A 12 35.05 -47.13 40.39
C ILE A 12 35.01 -48.62 40.04
N THR A 13 33.86 -49.12 39.58
CA THR A 13 33.69 -50.34 38.74
C THR A 13 32.23 -50.50 38.26
N ALA A 14 31.67 -49.42 37.66
CA ALA A 14 30.44 -49.47 36.86
C ALA A 14 30.38 -48.35 35.79
N LEU A 15 31.52 -47.75 35.45
CA LEU A 15 31.65 -46.56 34.59
C LEU A 15 32.23 -46.89 33.20
N LEU A 16 31.90 -48.07 32.68
CA LEU A 16 32.31 -48.53 31.34
C LEU A 16 31.12 -49.06 30.51
N ALA A 17 29.92 -48.59 30.82
CA ALA A 17 28.74 -48.75 29.98
C ALA A 17 27.81 -47.52 30.09
N CYS A 18 28.36 -46.29 30.19
CA CYS A 18 27.61 -45.13 29.72
C CYS A 18 27.60 -45.24 28.21
N GLY A 19 26.52 -45.78 27.66
CA GLY A 19 26.26 -45.67 26.23
C GLY A 19 26.41 -44.21 25.84
N LEU A 20 27.15 -43.94 24.77
CA LEU A 20 27.03 -42.67 24.07
C LEU A 20 25.54 -42.44 23.86
N VAL A 21 24.98 -41.40 24.49
CA VAL A 21 23.66 -40.92 24.10
C VAL A 21 23.81 -40.51 22.63
N PRO A 22 23.03 -41.09 21.71
CA PRO A 22 23.16 -40.77 20.30
C PRO A 22 22.96 -39.27 20.11
N ALA A 23 23.89 -38.62 19.40
CA ALA A 23 23.73 -37.22 19.03
C ALA A 23 22.43 -37.04 18.24
N LEU A 24 21.62 -36.05 18.62
CA LEU A 24 20.41 -35.68 17.91
C LEU A 24 20.78 -35.14 16.52
N ALA A 25 19.93 -35.45 15.54
CA ALA A 25 20.11 -35.04 14.15
C ALA A 25 18.98 -34.09 13.76
N LEU A 26 19.33 -33.02 13.05
CA LEU A 26 18.41 -32.14 12.33
C LEU A 26 19.09 -31.77 11.01
N GLN A 27 18.49 -32.18 9.89
CA GLN A 27 19.03 -31.93 8.55
C GLN A 27 17.88 -31.63 7.60
N THR A 28 18.01 -30.54 6.82
CA THR A 28 17.00 -30.12 5.86
C THR A 28 17.59 -30.09 4.46
N TRP A 29 16.83 -30.61 3.49
CA TRP A 29 17.13 -30.57 2.06
C TRP A 29 16.10 -29.70 1.34
N SER A 30 16.55 -28.70 0.59
CA SER A 30 15.72 -27.98 -0.39
C SER A 30 15.51 -28.86 -1.61
N LEU A 31 14.25 -29.25 -1.88
CA LEU A 31 13.88 -29.96 -3.10
C LEU A 31 13.68 -28.99 -4.27
N GLY A 32 13.60 -27.67 -4.03
CA GLY A 32 13.54 -26.67 -5.09
C GLY A 32 14.80 -26.70 -5.98
N ASP A 33 15.98 -26.76 -5.36
CA ASP A 33 17.28 -26.71 -6.06
C ASP A 33 17.83 -28.09 -6.42
N SER A 34 17.53 -29.10 -5.59
CA SER A 34 18.16 -30.42 -5.70
C SER A 34 17.37 -31.43 -6.52
N ALA A 35 16.09 -31.18 -6.78
CA ALA A 35 15.23 -32.04 -7.59
C ALA A 35 15.08 -31.51 -9.01
N THR A 36 14.80 -32.40 -9.95
CA THR A 36 14.33 -32.00 -11.29
C THR A 36 12.81 -31.94 -11.27
N TRP A 37 12.25 -30.76 -11.51
CA TRP A 37 10.81 -30.53 -11.55
C TRP A 37 10.29 -30.44 -12.97
N SER A 38 9.12 -31.03 -13.22
CA SER A 38 8.36 -30.84 -14.44
C SER A 38 6.89 -30.52 -14.15
N LEU A 39 6.28 -29.74 -15.03
CA LEU A 39 4.89 -29.34 -15.01
C LEU A 39 4.13 -29.97 -16.16
N ASN A 40 2.95 -30.52 -15.86
CA ASN A 40 2.07 -31.17 -16.81
C ASN A 40 0.63 -30.71 -16.54
N ASN A 41 -0.20 -30.65 -17.58
CA ASN A 41 -1.65 -30.53 -17.39
C ASN A 41 -2.35 -31.88 -17.60
N SER A 42 -3.60 -31.98 -17.14
CA SER A 42 -4.33 -33.25 -17.16
C SER A 42 -5.74 -33.14 -17.75
N ALA A 43 -6.32 -31.93 -17.83
CA ALA A 43 -7.48 -31.69 -18.66
C ALA A 43 -7.02 -31.33 -20.08
N GLY A 44 -7.63 -31.91 -21.11
CA GLY A 44 -7.20 -31.77 -22.50
C GLY A 44 -7.39 -30.38 -23.15
N SER A 45 -7.23 -29.28 -22.40
CA SER A 45 -7.29 -27.91 -22.92
C SER A 45 -6.12 -27.62 -23.86
N ALA A 46 -4.94 -28.11 -23.50
CA ALA A 46 -3.72 -28.22 -24.29
C ALA A 46 -3.04 -29.55 -23.94
N ASN A 47 -2.20 -30.12 -24.81
CA ASN A 47 -1.41 -31.32 -24.45
C ASN A 47 -0.04 -30.86 -23.92
N ILE A 48 -0.02 -30.35 -22.68
CA ILE A 48 1.19 -29.83 -22.04
C ILE A 48 1.83 -30.93 -21.19
N SER A 49 3.05 -31.31 -21.56
CA SER A 49 3.84 -32.28 -20.82
C SER A 49 5.30 -31.85 -20.71
N ASP A 50 5.94 -32.26 -19.62
CA ASP A 50 7.37 -32.13 -19.37
C ASP A 50 7.91 -30.68 -19.47
N VAL A 51 7.12 -29.69 -19.03
CA VAL A 51 7.59 -28.29 -18.95
C VAL A 51 8.56 -28.18 -17.76
N PRO A 52 9.85 -27.84 -17.97
CA PRO A 52 10.80 -27.67 -16.86
C PRO A 52 10.41 -26.46 -16.01
N VAL A 53 10.49 -26.59 -14.69
CA VAL A 53 10.16 -25.48 -13.77
C VAL A 53 11.19 -25.35 -12.65
N THR A 54 11.39 -24.13 -12.18
CA THR A 54 12.15 -23.80 -10.97
C THR A 54 11.15 -23.35 -9.90
N LEU A 55 11.32 -23.77 -8.65
CA LEU A 55 10.45 -23.34 -7.56
C LEU A 55 10.97 -22.05 -6.90
N PRO A 56 10.09 -21.22 -6.30
CA PRO A 56 8.62 -21.27 -6.38
C PRO A 56 8.10 -21.06 -7.81
N SER A 57 6.94 -21.66 -8.16
CA SER A 57 6.40 -21.53 -9.52
C SER A 57 4.87 -21.53 -9.59
N CYS A 58 4.35 -20.83 -10.60
CA CYS A 58 2.96 -20.86 -11.00
C CYS A 58 2.84 -21.38 -12.44
N ALA A 59 1.76 -22.09 -12.75
CA ALA A 59 1.56 -22.64 -14.09
C ALA A 59 1.62 -21.55 -15.19
N LEU A 60 0.98 -20.41 -14.96
CA LEU A 60 0.99 -19.28 -15.91
C LEU A 60 2.41 -18.77 -16.19
N GLY A 61 3.20 -18.52 -15.14
CA GLY A 61 4.58 -18.05 -15.24
C GLY A 61 5.50 -19.08 -15.90
N SER A 62 5.40 -20.34 -15.51
CA SER A 62 6.21 -21.41 -16.09
C SER A 62 5.94 -21.64 -17.58
N LEU A 63 4.69 -21.54 -18.02
CA LEU A 63 4.35 -21.62 -19.45
C LEU A 63 4.86 -20.41 -20.24
N LEU A 64 4.89 -19.23 -19.62
CA LEU A 64 5.46 -18.02 -20.23
C LEU A 64 6.97 -18.19 -20.43
N GLU A 65 7.68 -18.63 -19.40
CA GLU A 65 9.13 -18.85 -19.41
C GLU A 65 9.55 -19.96 -20.39
N ASP A 66 8.79 -21.05 -20.51
CA ASP A 66 9.02 -22.12 -21.50
C ASP A 66 8.68 -21.70 -22.94
N GLY A 67 7.99 -20.56 -23.13
CA GLY A 67 7.56 -20.09 -24.45
C GLY A 67 6.32 -20.82 -25.01
N ARG A 68 5.51 -21.42 -24.12
CA ARG A 68 4.21 -22.04 -24.47
C ARG A 68 3.10 -21.02 -24.59
N LEU A 69 3.26 -19.85 -23.97
CA LEU A 69 2.40 -18.68 -24.17
C LEU A 69 3.01 -17.78 -25.25
N ALA A 70 2.15 -17.14 -26.04
CA ALA A 70 2.56 -16.33 -27.19
C ALA A 70 3.26 -15.00 -26.79
N GLY A 71 3.08 -14.55 -25.55
CA GLY A 71 3.70 -13.33 -25.03
C GLY A 71 3.18 -12.99 -23.64
N ASP A 72 3.45 -11.76 -23.22
CA ASP A 72 3.05 -11.21 -21.91
C ASP A 72 1.54 -11.45 -21.61
N PRO A 73 1.19 -12.15 -20.52
CA PRO A 73 -0.21 -12.33 -20.10
C PRO A 73 -0.98 -11.02 -19.91
N LEU A 74 -0.30 -9.93 -19.60
CA LEU A 74 -0.90 -8.62 -19.44
C LEU A 74 -1.06 -7.87 -20.77
N TYR A 75 -0.59 -8.37 -21.90
CA TYR A 75 -0.76 -7.68 -23.19
C TYR A 75 -2.20 -7.79 -23.71
N ARG A 76 -2.83 -6.64 -23.97
CA ARG A 76 -4.19 -6.52 -24.52
C ARG A 76 -5.21 -7.48 -23.88
N TYR A 77 -5.69 -8.47 -24.63
CA TYR A 77 -6.74 -9.42 -24.23
C TYR A 77 -6.21 -10.77 -23.72
N ASN A 78 -4.90 -10.89 -23.47
CA ASN A 78 -4.28 -12.17 -23.14
C ASN A 78 -4.80 -12.82 -21.86
N GLU A 79 -5.42 -12.07 -20.94
CA GLU A 79 -6.19 -12.65 -19.83
C GLU A 79 -7.33 -13.59 -20.30
N LEU A 80 -7.97 -13.27 -21.43
CA LEU A 80 -8.98 -14.14 -22.05
C LEU A 80 -8.33 -15.27 -22.83
N ASP A 81 -7.29 -14.96 -23.62
CA ASP A 81 -6.61 -15.96 -24.45
C ASP A 81 -5.90 -17.03 -23.61
N TYR A 82 -5.45 -16.69 -22.41
CA TYR A 82 -4.79 -17.60 -21.47
C TYR A 82 -5.71 -18.10 -20.35
N ARG A 83 -7.03 -17.82 -20.42
CA ARG A 83 -8.02 -18.29 -19.44
C ARG A 83 -7.97 -19.80 -19.22
N TRP A 84 -7.68 -20.55 -20.28
CA TRP A 84 -7.59 -22.01 -20.24
C TRP A 84 -6.58 -22.51 -19.19
N VAL A 85 -5.56 -21.72 -18.84
CA VAL A 85 -4.59 -22.07 -17.80
C VAL A 85 -5.27 -22.17 -16.43
N ALA A 86 -6.19 -21.25 -16.13
CA ALA A 86 -6.95 -21.24 -14.87
C ALA A 86 -8.03 -22.33 -14.80
N ASP A 87 -8.52 -22.77 -15.97
CA ASP A 87 -9.56 -23.78 -16.09
C ASP A 87 -9.01 -25.22 -16.03
N ASP A 88 -7.69 -25.40 -16.06
CA ASP A 88 -7.04 -26.72 -16.07
C ASP A 88 -6.59 -27.19 -14.67
N THR A 89 -6.23 -28.47 -14.60
CA THR A 89 -5.59 -29.11 -13.46
C THR A 89 -4.11 -29.34 -13.78
N TRP A 90 -3.25 -28.77 -12.95
CA TRP A 90 -1.80 -28.76 -13.11
C TRP A 90 -1.14 -29.72 -12.14
N THR A 91 -0.11 -30.44 -12.60
CA THR A 91 0.68 -31.35 -11.77
C THR A 91 2.15 -31.05 -11.91
N TRP A 92 2.76 -30.64 -10.80
CA TRP A 92 4.19 -30.58 -10.60
C TRP A 92 4.70 -31.95 -10.19
N THR A 93 5.76 -32.43 -10.83
CA THR A 93 6.42 -33.70 -10.51
C THR A 93 7.89 -33.46 -10.28
N ALA A 94 8.39 -33.82 -9.09
CA ALA A 94 9.79 -33.80 -8.75
C ALA A 94 10.35 -35.22 -8.72
N SER A 95 11.53 -35.42 -9.31
CA SER A 95 12.34 -36.62 -9.13
C SER A 95 13.63 -36.26 -8.40
N PHE A 96 13.92 -36.94 -7.28
CA PHE A 96 15.09 -36.68 -6.46
C PHE A 96 15.65 -37.97 -5.85
N PRO A 97 16.98 -38.11 -5.70
CA PRO A 97 17.57 -39.27 -5.07
C PRO A 97 17.23 -39.33 -3.57
N SER A 98 17.21 -40.53 -2.99
CA SER A 98 17.01 -40.68 -1.54
C SER A 98 18.09 -39.93 -0.75
N PRO A 99 17.71 -38.99 0.13
CA PRO A 99 18.66 -38.26 0.95
C PRO A 99 19.37 -39.21 1.91
N GLN A 100 20.62 -38.91 2.24
CA GLN A 100 21.44 -39.68 3.17
C GLN A 100 21.54 -38.91 4.49
N PRO A 101 20.67 -39.17 5.48
CA PRO A 101 20.72 -38.47 6.75
C PRO A 101 21.86 -38.99 7.64
N ALA A 102 22.13 -38.31 8.74
CA ALA A 102 22.92 -38.88 9.83
C ALA A 102 22.28 -40.20 10.36
N GLU A 103 23.11 -41.17 10.78
CA GLU A 103 22.67 -42.54 11.16
C GLU A 103 21.55 -42.59 12.22
N ASN A 104 21.37 -41.53 13.02
CA ASN A 104 20.40 -41.47 14.11
C ASN A 104 19.07 -40.79 13.73
N ALA A 105 18.90 -40.27 12.51
CA ALA A 105 17.66 -39.62 12.11
C ALA A 105 16.57 -40.65 11.80
N THR A 106 15.49 -40.64 12.57
CA THR A 106 14.41 -41.64 12.48
C THR A 106 13.09 -41.06 11.97
N HIS A 107 12.95 -39.73 11.94
CA HIS A 107 11.74 -39.05 11.50
C HIS A 107 11.97 -38.11 10.33
N TRP A 108 10.97 -37.98 9.46
CA TRP A 108 11.03 -37.15 8.26
C TRP A 108 9.77 -36.32 8.07
N LEU A 109 9.94 -35.02 7.81
CA LEU A 109 8.87 -34.07 7.49
C LEU A 109 9.04 -33.51 6.09
N LEU A 110 8.02 -33.62 5.25
CA LEU A 110 7.90 -32.83 4.03
C LEU A 110 7.15 -31.53 4.35
N THR A 111 7.72 -30.39 3.98
CA THR A 111 7.09 -29.07 4.07
C THR A 111 7.03 -28.42 2.69
N ILE A 112 5.86 -27.94 2.30
CA ILE A 112 5.64 -27.09 1.12
C ILE A 112 5.17 -25.73 1.62
N GLY A 113 5.86 -24.66 1.28
CA GLY A 113 5.61 -23.30 1.79
C GLY A 113 4.15 -22.86 1.70
N ALA A 114 3.52 -23.04 0.54
CA ALA A 114 2.07 -23.09 0.37
C ALA A 114 1.72 -23.72 -0.99
N VAL A 115 0.54 -24.33 -1.05
CA VAL A 115 -0.06 -24.79 -2.30
C VAL A 115 -1.22 -23.85 -2.61
N ASP A 116 -1.10 -23.06 -3.67
CA ASP A 116 -2.06 -22.03 -4.02
C ASP A 116 -3.25 -22.62 -4.80
N GLY A 117 -4.24 -23.11 -4.07
CA GLY A 117 -5.45 -23.72 -4.59
C GLY A 117 -5.86 -24.96 -3.82
N VAL A 118 -6.58 -25.85 -4.49
CA VAL A 118 -7.07 -27.11 -3.91
C VAL A 118 -6.53 -28.28 -4.74
N GLY A 119 -6.10 -29.35 -4.08
CA GLY A 119 -5.69 -30.55 -4.80
C GLY A 119 -5.06 -31.62 -3.91
N GLN A 120 -3.95 -32.21 -4.36
CA GLN A 120 -3.35 -33.39 -3.75
C GLN A 120 -1.82 -33.36 -3.78
N VAL A 121 -1.20 -33.75 -2.66
CA VAL A 121 0.24 -34.01 -2.55
C VAL A 121 0.47 -35.51 -2.37
N ALA A 122 1.36 -36.11 -3.14
CA ALA A 122 1.70 -37.53 -3.03
C ALA A 122 3.20 -37.80 -3.21
N LEU A 123 3.73 -38.78 -2.48
CA LEU A 123 5.12 -39.23 -2.55
C LEU A 123 5.15 -40.72 -2.88
N ASN A 124 5.92 -41.10 -3.89
CA ASN A 124 6.06 -42.49 -4.36
C ASN A 124 4.71 -43.18 -4.62
N GLY A 125 3.74 -42.40 -5.14
CA GLY A 125 2.37 -42.87 -5.41
C GLY A 125 1.44 -42.93 -4.19
N LYS A 126 1.92 -42.63 -2.97
CA LYS A 126 1.10 -42.55 -1.76
C LYS A 126 0.68 -41.11 -1.49
N VAL A 127 -0.64 -40.89 -1.36
CA VAL A 127 -1.20 -39.59 -1.00
C VAL A 127 -0.82 -39.21 0.42
N LEU A 128 -0.32 -37.99 0.58
CA LEU A 128 0.13 -37.41 1.85
C LEU A 128 -0.86 -36.40 2.41
N ALA A 129 -1.34 -35.47 1.56
CA ALA A 129 -2.20 -34.36 1.99
C ALA A 129 -3.14 -33.89 0.87
N PHE A 130 -4.21 -33.20 1.28
CA PHE A 130 -5.18 -32.54 0.40
C PHE A 130 -5.21 -31.04 0.71
N PRO A 131 -4.29 -30.23 0.17
CA PRO A 131 -4.29 -28.78 0.39
C PRO A 131 -5.61 -28.15 -0.06
N ARG A 132 -6.12 -27.21 0.74
CA ARG A 132 -7.36 -26.45 0.50
C ARG A 132 -7.24 -24.97 0.88
N ASN A 133 -6.05 -24.53 1.29
CA ASN A 133 -5.78 -23.21 1.79
C ASN A 133 -4.42 -22.69 1.31
N SER A 134 -4.44 -21.64 0.49
CA SER A 134 -3.26 -21.00 -0.11
C SER A 134 -2.43 -20.19 0.88
N HIS A 135 -2.91 -19.99 2.11
CA HIS A 135 -2.32 -19.06 3.08
C HIS A 135 -1.58 -19.75 4.22
N ARG A 136 -1.28 -21.06 4.08
CA ARG A 136 -0.52 -21.82 5.08
C ARG A 136 0.30 -22.94 4.42
N PRO A 137 1.36 -23.42 5.07
CA PRO A 137 2.17 -24.52 4.57
C PRO A 137 1.43 -25.84 4.60
N VAL A 138 1.83 -26.73 3.70
CA VAL A 138 1.46 -28.16 3.72
C VAL A 138 2.59 -28.94 4.37
N GLU A 139 2.27 -29.65 5.44
CA GLU A 139 3.23 -30.43 6.21
C GLU A 139 2.77 -31.89 6.30
N ALA A 140 3.67 -32.84 6.04
CA ALA A 140 3.35 -34.26 6.07
C ALA A 140 4.52 -35.11 6.60
N ASP A 141 4.24 -36.00 7.55
CA ASP A 141 5.18 -37.03 7.97
C ASP A 141 5.40 -38.03 6.83
N VAL A 142 6.66 -38.19 6.42
CA VAL A 142 7.07 -39.10 5.33
C VAL A 142 8.02 -40.19 5.81
N SER A 143 8.10 -40.43 7.13
CA SER A 143 8.85 -41.53 7.72
C SER A 143 8.47 -42.88 7.13
N GLY A 144 9.47 -43.62 6.67
CA GLY A 144 9.29 -44.94 6.05
C GLY A 144 8.63 -44.90 4.67
N LEU A 145 8.43 -43.73 4.06
CA LEU A 145 7.86 -43.58 2.71
C LEU A 145 8.92 -43.26 1.65
N LEU A 146 10.08 -42.76 2.07
CA LEU A 146 11.23 -42.56 1.22
C LEU A 146 11.81 -43.93 0.82
N ALA A 147 12.24 -44.06 -0.43
CA ALA A 147 12.95 -45.24 -0.91
C ALA A 147 14.28 -45.39 -0.14
N GLU A 148 14.66 -46.62 0.23
CA GLU A 148 15.96 -46.87 0.88
C GLU A 148 17.13 -46.58 -0.07
N ASP A 149 17.01 -47.04 -1.32
CA ASP A 149 17.95 -46.79 -2.43
C ASP A 149 17.16 -46.36 -3.68
N GLY A 150 17.66 -45.37 -4.42
CA GLY A 150 17.09 -44.93 -5.71
C GLY A 150 16.49 -43.52 -5.69
N ASN A 151 15.50 -43.28 -6.57
CA ASN A 151 14.82 -41.99 -6.69
C ASN A 151 13.43 -42.05 -6.08
N ASN A 152 13.03 -40.94 -5.46
CA ASN A 152 11.70 -40.65 -4.99
C ASN A 152 10.97 -39.77 -6.01
N THR A 153 9.65 -39.87 -6.04
CA THR A 153 8.79 -39.03 -6.87
C THR A 153 7.77 -38.30 -6.01
N LEU A 154 7.87 -36.98 -5.96
CA LEU A 154 6.88 -36.10 -5.31
C LEU A 154 5.98 -35.51 -6.40
N THR A 155 4.67 -35.59 -6.21
CA THR A 155 3.69 -34.95 -7.10
C THR A 155 2.81 -34.00 -6.31
N VAL A 156 2.63 -32.79 -6.83
CA VAL A 156 1.68 -31.80 -6.34
C VAL A 156 0.71 -31.50 -7.46
N THR A 157 -0.53 -31.94 -7.31
CA THR A 157 -1.63 -31.69 -8.25
C THR A 157 -2.52 -30.60 -7.70
N ILE A 158 -2.82 -29.58 -8.50
CA ILE A 158 -3.71 -28.46 -8.16
C ILE A 158 -4.83 -28.42 -9.19
N GLU A 159 -6.07 -28.54 -8.73
CA GLU A 159 -7.28 -28.46 -9.53
C GLU A 159 -7.63 -27.00 -9.88
N SER A 160 -8.46 -26.80 -10.91
CA SER A 160 -8.97 -25.47 -11.24
C SER A 160 -9.73 -24.87 -10.06
N ALA A 161 -9.22 -23.75 -9.53
CA ALA A 161 -9.80 -23.06 -8.38
C ALA A 161 -11.26 -22.65 -8.64
N ALA A 162 -11.57 -22.22 -9.88
CA ALA A 162 -12.93 -21.86 -10.28
C ALA A 162 -13.88 -23.07 -10.28
N ALA A 163 -13.42 -24.22 -10.78
CA ALA A 163 -14.23 -25.44 -10.81
C ALA A 163 -14.51 -25.96 -9.39
N VAL A 164 -13.49 -25.97 -8.52
CA VAL A 164 -13.62 -26.39 -7.12
C VAL A 164 -14.57 -25.47 -6.35
N ALA A 165 -14.39 -24.16 -6.47
CA ALA A 165 -15.25 -23.18 -5.82
C ALA A 165 -16.72 -23.29 -6.27
N ALA A 166 -16.96 -23.48 -7.56
CA ALA A 166 -18.31 -23.69 -8.10
C ALA A 166 -18.94 -24.99 -7.60
N ALA A 167 -18.17 -26.07 -7.51
CA ALA A 167 -18.65 -27.35 -6.97
C ALA A 167 -19.02 -27.25 -5.48
N ALA A 168 -18.20 -26.57 -4.68
CA ALA A 168 -18.47 -26.31 -3.27
C ALA A 168 -19.75 -25.46 -3.09
N ALA A 169 -19.89 -24.39 -3.88
CA ALA A 169 -21.08 -23.54 -3.86
C ALA A 169 -22.36 -24.29 -4.24
N ALA A 170 -22.29 -25.23 -5.20
CA ALA A 170 -23.44 -25.97 -5.69
C ALA A 170 -24.04 -26.96 -4.68
N VAL A 171 -23.23 -27.46 -3.73
CA VAL A 171 -23.66 -28.43 -2.71
C VAL A 171 -23.94 -27.77 -1.35
N TYR A 172 -23.62 -26.49 -1.18
CA TYR A 172 -23.83 -25.79 0.08
C TYR A 172 -25.34 -25.59 0.36
N PRO A 173 -25.81 -25.69 1.63
CA PRO A 173 -27.25 -25.80 1.91
C PRO A 173 -28.11 -24.58 1.56
N TYR A 174 -27.48 -23.43 1.32
CA TYR A 174 -28.11 -22.18 0.91
C TYR A 174 -27.14 -21.36 0.06
N GLN A 175 -27.64 -20.30 -0.58
CA GLN A 175 -26.78 -19.44 -1.39
C GLN A 175 -25.91 -18.54 -0.50
N VAL A 176 -24.59 -18.58 -0.70
CA VAL A 176 -23.61 -17.66 -0.09
C VAL A 176 -23.07 -16.75 -1.19
N PRO A 177 -23.63 -15.55 -1.38
CA PRO A 177 -23.28 -14.68 -2.50
C PRO A 177 -21.94 -13.97 -2.29
N ALA A 178 -21.26 -13.70 -3.40
CA ALA A 178 -20.06 -12.86 -3.50
C ALA A 178 -20.24 -11.84 -4.62
N VAL A 179 -19.54 -10.71 -4.53
CA VAL A 179 -19.49 -9.72 -5.63
C VAL A 179 -18.79 -10.33 -6.84
N ARG A 180 -19.23 -9.99 -8.05
CA ARG A 180 -18.57 -10.42 -9.29
C ARG A 180 -18.43 -9.24 -10.23
N GLN A 181 -17.18 -8.88 -10.51
CA GLN A 181 -16.82 -7.77 -11.38
C GLN A 181 -16.78 -8.19 -12.86
N VAL A 182 -16.72 -7.20 -13.76
CA VAL A 182 -16.67 -7.43 -15.20
C VAL A 182 -15.43 -8.24 -15.57
N GLY A 183 -15.63 -9.42 -16.18
CA GLY A 183 -14.55 -10.35 -16.52
C GLY A 183 -14.13 -11.30 -15.38
N GLY A 184 -14.71 -11.16 -14.19
CA GLY A 184 -14.39 -11.98 -13.02
C GLY A 184 -14.97 -13.41 -13.07
N LEU A 185 -14.32 -14.30 -12.33
CA LEU A 185 -14.73 -15.67 -12.04
C LEU A 185 -15.61 -15.70 -10.77
N PRO A 186 -16.63 -16.57 -10.70
CA PRO A 186 -17.55 -16.60 -9.56
C PRO A 186 -17.00 -17.40 -8.37
N HIS A 187 -17.68 -17.29 -7.22
CA HIS A 187 -17.56 -18.17 -6.05
C HIS A 187 -16.21 -18.15 -5.29
N TYR A 188 -15.36 -17.12 -5.44
CA TYR A 188 -14.08 -17.03 -4.72
C TYR A 188 -14.21 -17.21 -3.19
N ASN A 189 -15.38 -16.89 -2.62
CA ASN A 189 -15.67 -17.00 -1.20
C ASN A 189 -15.75 -18.45 -0.67
N PHE A 190 -15.80 -19.46 -1.55
CA PHE A 190 -15.82 -20.89 -1.19
C PHE A 190 -14.44 -21.55 -1.15
N ILE A 191 -13.37 -20.81 -1.43
CA ILE A 191 -11.99 -21.31 -1.39
C ILE A 191 -11.13 -20.35 -0.57
N ARG A 192 -10.16 -20.89 0.17
CA ARG A 192 -9.16 -20.09 0.90
C ARG A 192 -7.99 -19.75 -0.01
N LYS A 193 -8.22 -18.80 -0.91
CA LYS A 193 -7.28 -18.22 -1.89
C LYS A 193 -7.54 -16.72 -2.00
N ALA A 194 -6.56 -15.96 -2.47
CA ALA A 194 -6.73 -14.54 -2.76
C ALA A 194 -7.98 -14.29 -3.62
N ALA A 195 -8.92 -13.49 -3.11
CA ALA A 195 -10.17 -13.21 -3.78
C ALA A 195 -9.95 -12.45 -5.09
N SER A 196 -8.98 -11.54 -5.11
CA SER A 196 -8.61 -10.75 -6.30
C SER A 196 -8.11 -11.59 -7.47
N ASP A 197 -7.62 -12.81 -7.24
CA ASP A 197 -7.19 -13.71 -8.32
C ASP A 197 -8.36 -14.11 -9.23
N PHE A 198 -9.60 -14.02 -8.73
CA PHE A 198 -10.83 -14.25 -9.49
C PHE A 198 -11.29 -12.99 -10.24
N GLY A 199 -10.52 -11.90 -10.20
CA GLY A 199 -10.85 -10.61 -10.81
C GLY A 199 -11.50 -9.64 -9.83
N TRP A 200 -11.13 -8.38 -9.96
CA TRP A 200 -11.64 -7.29 -9.12
C TRP A 200 -11.94 -6.04 -9.96
N ASP A 201 -12.50 -4.99 -9.36
CA ASP A 201 -12.83 -3.73 -10.06
C ASP A 201 -11.60 -2.89 -10.46
N TRP A 202 -10.39 -3.39 -10.16
CA TRP A 202 -9.10 -2.86 -10.58
C TRP A 202 -8.16 -3.91 -11.18
N GLY A 203 -8.54 -5.20 -11.22
CA GLY A 203 -7.59 -6.30 -11.49
C GLY A 203 -8.15 -7.42 -12.37
N PRO A 204 -7.28 -8.15 -13.11
CA PRO A 204 -7.66 -9.25 -13.99
C PRO A 204 -7.94 -10.54 -13.21
N ALA A 205 -8.58 -11.52 -13.86
CA ALA A 205 -8.99 -12.78 -13.27
C ALA A 205 -8.15 -13.98 -13.75
N PHE A 206 -6.89 -14.10 -13.33
CA PHE A 206 -6.02 -15.21 -13.76
C PHE A 206 -6.14 -16.50 -12.94
N ALA A 207 -6.66 -16.44 -11.70
CA ALA A 207 -6.80 -17.58 -10.78
C ALA A 207 -5.64 -18.60 -10.87
N PRO A 208 -4.38 -18.17 -10.70
CA PRO A 208 -3.23 -19.02 -10.98
C PRO A 208 -3.16 -20.20 -9.99
N ALA A 209 -2.65 -21.34 -10.47
CA ALA A 209 -2.24 -22.47 -9.65
C ALA A 209 -0.73 -22.39 -9.41
N CYS A 210 -0.29 -22.46 -8.15
CA CYS A 210 1.11 -22.26 -7.79
C CYS A 210 1.58 -23.17 -6.65
N ILE A 211 2.87 -23.51 -6.67
CA ILE A 211 3.63 -23.88 -5.48
C ILE A 211 4.36 -22.61 -5.04
N LEU A 212 3.97 -22.07 -3.88
CA LEU A 212 4.52 -20.86 -3.29
C LEU A 212 5.54 -21.24 -2.20
N GLY A 213 6.63 -20.48 -2.10
CA GLY A 213 7.70 -20.74 -1.15
C GLY A 213 8.45 -22.05 -1.39
N ASP A 214 9.29 -22.41 -0.41
CA ASP A 214 10.20 -23.56 -0.53
C ASP A 214 9.49 -24.90 -0.38
N VAL A 215 10.06 -25.92 -1.03
CA VAL A 215 9.72 -27.33 -0.79
C VAL A 215 10.91 -27.98 -0.12
N THR A 216 10.74 -28.40 1.13
CA THR A 216 11.83 -28.94 1.95
C THR A 216 11.49 -30.31 2.51
N LEU A 217 12.53 -31.10 2.71
CA LEU A 217 12.48 -32.39 3.40
C LEU A 217 13.40 -32.29 4.61
N THR A 218 12.87 -32.52 5.82
CA THR A 218 13.62 -32.37 7.08
C THR A 218 13.68 -33.69 7.81
N ALA A 219 14.89 -34.21 8.03
CA ALA A 219 15.15 -35.36 8.90
C ALA A 219 15.45 -34.89 10.33
N TYR A 220 14.83 -35.54 11.31
CA TYR A 220 15.02 -35.22 12.71
C TYR A 220 14.97 -36.45 13.62
N SER A 221 15.61 -36.36 14.78
CA SER A 221 15.54 -37.40 15.84
C SER A 221 15.14 -36.88 17.22
N GLY A 222 14.90 -35.57 17.35
CA GLY A 222 14.44 -34.91 18.57
C GLY A 222 13.59 -33.67 18.25
N PRO A 223 13.04 -33.01 19.29
CA PRO A 223 12.25 -31.79 19.14
C PRO A 223 13.07 -30.63 18.57
N TYR A 224 12.53 -29.92 17.58
CA TYR A 224 13.11 -28.71 17.03
C TYR A 224 12.04 -27.62 16.82
N LEU A 225 12.48 -26.36 16.86
CA LEU A 225 11.62 -25.18 16.73
C LEU A 225 11.13 -24.99 15.29
N THR A 226 9.83 -24.75 15.12
CA THR A 226 9.19 -24.49 13.83
C THR A 226 8.52 -23.12 13.74
N GLY A 227 8.19 -22.49 14.87
CA GLY A 227 7.53 -21.20 14.89
C GLY A 227 7.63 -20.51 16.24
N LEU A 228 7.35 -19.21 16.24
CA LEU A 228 7.41 -18.36 17.41
C LEU A 228 6.32 -17.29 17.32
N ALA A 229 5.33 -17.35 18.22
CA ALA A 229 4.36 -16.26 18.40
C ALA A 229 4.76 -15.41 19.61
N LEU A 230 4.68 -14.08 19.47
CA LEU A 230 5.06 -13.13 20.51
C LEU A 230 3.87 -12.30 20.98
N ALA A 231 3.78 -12.11 22.29
CA ALA A 231 2.91 -11.14 22.94
C ALA A 231 3.78 -10.18 23.78
N GLN A 232 3.40 -8.90 23.82
CA GLN A 232 4.11 -7.88 24.58
C GLN A 232 3.14 -7.10 25.46
N GLU A 233 3.47 -6.99 26.75
CA GLU A 233 2.70 -6.19 27.70
C GLU A 233 3.60 -5.16 28.40
N GLU A 234 3.24 -3.88 28.26
CA GLU A 234 3.88 -2.81 29.03
C GLU A 234 3.37 -2.81 30.47
N GLN A 235 4.30 -2.97 31.42
CA GLN A 235 4.01 -3.00 32.84
C GLN A 235 3.96 -1.58 33.44
N SER A 236 3.26 -1.43 34.56
CA SER A 236 3.09 -0.12 35.24
C SER A 236 4.39 0.55 35.69
N ASN A 237 5.49 -0.20 35.83
CA ASN A 237 6.82 0.31 36.16
C ASN A 237 7.64 0.71 34.92
N GLY A 238 7.08 0.57 33.72
CA GLY A 238 7.73 0.86 32.43
C GLY A 238 8.53 -0.30 31.83
N SER A 239 8.59 -1.46 32.47
CA SER A 239 9.20 -2.68 31.90
C SER A 239 8.26 -3.32 30.86
N PHE A 240 8.81 -4.12 29.95
CA PHE A 240 8.01 -4.96 29.05
C PHE A 240 8.07 -6.42 29.49
N LEU A 241 6.91 -7.08 29.57
CA LEU A 241 6.82 -8.54 29.62
C LEU A 241 6.66 -9.05 28.19
N ILE A 242 7.65 -9.79 27.70
CA ILE A 242 7.59 -10.49 26.42
C ILE A 242 7.24 -11.94 26.71
N THR A 243 6.11 -12.41 26.18
CA THR A 243 5.72 -13.81 26.24
C THR A 243 5.91 -14.44 24.87
N ALA A 244 6.74 -15.48 24.82
CA ALA A 244 7.04 -16.24 23.62
C ALA A 244 6.35 -17.60 23.68
N THR A 245 5.47 -17.87 22.72
CA THR A 245 4.93 -19.21 22.46
C THR A 245 5.77 -19.86 21.37
N ALA A 246 6.66 -20.76 21.76
CA ALA A 246 7.51 -21.52 20.87
C ALA A 246 6.76 -22.77 20.39
N PHE A 247 6.73 -22.99 19.08
CA PHE A 247 6.15 -24.17 18.45
C PHE A 247 7.25 -25.15 18.02
N PHE A 248 6.99 -26.44 18.21
CA PHE A 248 7.94 -27.51 17.98
C PHE A 248 7.38 -28.58 17.08
N GLN A 249 8.28 -29.19 16.32
CA GLN A 249 8.08 -30.50 15.71
C GLN A 249 8.96 -31.51 16.45
N ALA A 250 8.39 -32.65 16.86
CA ALA A 250 9.11 -33.68 17.59
C ALA A 250 8.61 -35.11 17.25
N PRO A 251 9.41 -36.15 17.51
CA PRO A 251 8.91 -37.52 17.54
C PRO A 251 7.78 -37.69 18.56
N PRO A 252 6.85 -38.65 18.39
CA PRO A 252 5.85 -38.93 19.42
C PRO A 252 6.48 -39.32 20.76
N GLY A 253 6.04 -38.72 21.86
CA GLY A 253 6.53 -38.98 23.22
C GLY A 253 6.68 -37.72 24.08
N GLU A 254 7.30 -37.92 25.24
CA GLU A 254 7.71 -36.84 26.14
C GLU A 254 9.17 -36.47 25.89
N HIS A 255 9.45 -35.17 25.73
CA HIS A 255 10.79 -34.65 25.50
C HIS A 255 11.10 -33.54 26.50
N GLY A 256 12.14 -33.74 27.32
CA GLY A 256 12.65 -32.73 28.24
C GLY A 256 13.73 -31.86 27.59
N GLY A 257 13.82 -30.61 28.01
CA GLY A 257 14.93 -29.73 27.64
C GLY A 257 14.84 -28.35 28.28
N LEU A 258 15.84 -27.53 28.00
CA LEU A 258 15.91 -26.14 28.43
C LEU A 258 15.50 -25.24 27.26
N LEU A 259 14.45 -24.46 27.45
CA LEU A 259 14.04 -23.40 26.53
C LEU A 259 14.67 -22.09 27.01
N ILE A 260 15.36 -21.40 26.10
CA ILE A 260 16.09 -20.17 26.37
C ILE A 260 15.54 -19.08 25.45
N LEU A 261 15.26 -17.92 26.02
CA LEU A 261 14.84 -16.72 25.32
C LEU A 261 15.84 -15.62 25.63
N ASP A 262 16.56 -15.15 24.61
CA ASP A 262 17.58 -14.11 24.72
C ASP A 262 17.21 -12.91 23.86
N MET A 263 17.36 -11.72 24.42
CA MET A 263 17.23 -10.46 23.69
C MET A 263 18.50 -9.64 23.87
N GLY A 264 19.18 -9.38 22.77
CA GLY A 264 20.44 -8.64 22.75
C GLY A 264 20.32 -7.32 21.99
N ASN A 265 21.14 -6.34 22.38
CA ASN A 265 21.44 -5.18 21.55
C ASN A 265 22.96 -5.12 21.30
N GLN A 266 23.39 -4.89 20.07
CA GLN A 266 24.81 -4.67 19.74
C GLN A 266 25.37 -3.35 20.33
N THR A 267 24.52 -2.40 20.75
CA THR A 267 24.93 -1.08 21.26
C THR A 267 24.72 -0.82 22.76
N LEU A 268 23.89 -1.59 23.46
CA LEU A 268 23.69 -1.46 24.92
C LEU A 268 24.35 -2.63 25.66
N SER A 269 25.09 -2.34 26.74
CA SER A 269 25.66 -3.37 27.62
C SER A 269 24.56 -3.96 28.51
N GLY A 270 23.80 -4.92 27.99
CA GLY A 270 22.79 -5.67 28.73
C GLY A 270 22.16 -6.71 27.82
N ALA A 271 22.29 -7.98 28.17
CA ALA A 271 21.52 -9.07 27.55
C ALA A 271 20.40 -9.41 28.53
N TRP A 272 19.15 -9.38 28.05
CA TRP A 272 18.01 -9.90 28.80
C TRP A 272 17.84 -11.37 28.42
N SER A 273 17.80 -12.26 29.39
CA SER A 273 17.61 -13.68 29.15
C SER A 273 16.63 -14.31 30.13
N ALA A 274 15.91 -15.32 29.66
CA ALA A 274 15.06 -16.19 30.47
C ALA A 274 15.33 -17.64 30.08
N GLU A 275 15.33 -18.52 31.06
CA GLU A 275 15.53 -19.94 30.88
C GLU A 275 14.42 -20.69 31.61
N GLN A 276 13.88 -21.73 30.98
CA GLN A 276 12.83 -22.56 31.55
C GLN A 276 13.01 -24.02 31.15
N GLU A 277 13.01 -24.91 32.14
CA GLU A 277 12.87 -26.34 31.89
C GLU A 277 11.46 -26.62 31.37
N VAL A 278 11.37 -27.29 30.22
CA VAL A 278 10.10 -27.64 29.58
C VAL A 278 10.02 -29.14 29.36
N LEU A 279 8.83 -29.70 29.56
CA LEU A 279 8.48 -31.07 29.19
C LEU A 279 7.46 -30.99 28.06
N LEU A 280 7.90 -31.30 26.86
CA LEU A 280 7.07 -31.29 25.66
C LEU A 280 6.36 -32.64 25.53
N SER A 281 5.03 -32.63 25.51
CA SER A 281 4.23 -33.81 25.19
C SER A 281 3.75 -33.70 23.74
N CYS A 282 4.39 -34.45 22.85
CA CYS A 282 4.15 -34.37 21.42
C CYS A 282 3.59 -35.72 20.98
N GLY A 283 2.35 -35.75 20.47
CA GLY A 283 1.77 -36.97 19.89
C GLY A 283 1.28 -38.01 20.91
N GLY A 284 -0.03 -38.05 21.08
CA GLY A 284 -0.81 -39.13 21.66
C GLY A 284 -2.23 -39.03 21.10
N ALA A 285 -2.77 -40.13 20.55
CA ALA A 285 -4.16 -40.19 20.15
C ALA A 285 -5.05 -40.39 21.39
N GLU A 286 -5.16 -39.37 22.24
CA GLU A 286 -6.23 -39.22 23.24
C GLU A 286 -6.21 -37.80 23.84
N GLU A 287 -7.36 -37.12 23.74
CA GLU A 287 -7.83 -35.96 24.51
C GLU A 287 -7.10 -34.59 24.37
N SER A 288 -7.59 -33.76 23.43
CA SER A 288 -7.95 -32.37 23.73
C SER A 288 -9.43 -32.13 23.42
N ALA A 289 -10.29 -32.91 24.08
CA ALA A 289 -11.72 -32.65 24.13
C ALA A 289 -12.00 -31.62 25.25
N ALA A 290 -12.20 -30.36 24.87
CA ALA A 290 -12.98 -29.42 25.68
C ALA A 290 -13.61 -28.29 24.85
N VAL A 291 -14.47 -28.62 23.86
CA VAL A 291 -15.68 -27.83 23.56
C VAL A 291 -16.80 -28.82 23.20
N GLY A 292 -17.93 -28.72 23.91
CA GLY A 292 -18.94 -29.78 23.96
C GLY A 292 -19.98 -29.81 22.82
N ALA A 293 -20.39 -31.05 22.51
CA ALA A 293 -21.68 -31.54 21.97
C ALA A 293 -22.06 -31.17 20.51
N SER A 294 -22.64 -32.03 19.67
CA SER A 294 -22.97 -33.46 19.66
C SER A 294 -23.31 -33.86 18.21
N ALA A 295 -22.87 -35.02 17.73
CA ALA A 295 -22.98 -35.46 16.34
C ALA A 295 -24.28 -36.21 15.99
N SER A 296 -24.71 -36.12 14.71
CA SER A 296 -25.45 -37.21 14.03
C SER A 296 -25.19 -37.26 12.50
N SER A 297 -24.40 -38.26 12.10
CA SER A 297 -24.38 -39.09 10.88
C SER A 297 -24.73 -38.53 9.47
N GLY A 298 -23.71 -38.48 8.60
CA GLY A 298 -23.72 -38.44 7.12
C GLY A 298 -22.34 -38.92 6.59
N PRO A 299 -22.20 -39.38 5.31
CA PRO A 299 -21.21 -40.39 4.93
C PRO A 299 -19.75 -39.90 4.86
N ALA A 300 -18.85 -40.82 5.24
CA ALA A 300 -17.39 -40.78 5.23
C ALA A 300 -16.72 -39.84 4.21
N CYS A 301 -16.22 -38.70 4.70
CA CYS A 301 -15.04 -38.04 4.14
C CYS A 301 -13.80 -38.52 4.90
N ALA A 302 -12.77 -38.84 4.13
CA ALA A 302 -11.53 -39.47 4.54
C ALA A 302 -10.79 -38.65 5.60
N ALA A 303 -10.09 -39.38 6.48
CA ALA A 303 -9.28 -38.89 7.57
C ALA A 303 -8.42 -37.69 7.15
N ALA A 304 -8.56 -36.58 7.89
CA ALA A 304 -7.50 -35.59 7.98
C ALA A 304 -6.23 -36.35 8.38
N ALA A 305 -5.19 -36.27 7.53
CA ALA A 305 -3.87 -36.73 7.92
C ALA A 305 -3.52 -36.00 9.22
N ALA A 306 -3.28 -36.75 10.29
CA ALA A 306 -2.82 -36.19 11.54
C ALA A 306 -1.58 -35.34 11.21
N LEU A 307 -1.61 -34.05 11.58
CA LEU A 307 -0.40 -33.25 11.59
C LEU A 307 0.68 -34.05 12.36
N PRO A 308 1.93 -34.07 11.88
CA PRO A 308 3.01 -34.63 12.67
C PRO A 308 3.01 -33.94 14.04
N ALA A 309 3.40 -34.68 15.09
CA ALA A 309 3.19 -34.29 16.48
C ALA A 309 3.76 -32.89 16.80
N SER A 310 2.92 -31.87 16.67
CA SER A 310 3.24 -30.49 17.00
C SER A 310 2.87 -30.22 18.44
N CYS A 311 3.77 -29.55 19.14
CA CYS A 311 3.65 -29.20 20.55
C CYS A 311 4.17 -27.78 20.73
N SER A 312 3.81 -27.14 21.83
CA SER A 312 4.26 -25.78 22.14
C SER A 312 4.72 -25.67 23.58
N ALA A 313 5.57 -24.68 23.83
CA ALA A 313 5.94 -24.25 25.17
C ALA A 313 5.93 -22.73 25.24
N VAL A 314 5.63 -22.21 26.42
CA VAL A 314 5.59 -20.77 26.69
C VAL A 314 6.73 -20.42 27.63
N ILE A 315 7.48 -19.40 27.27
CA ILE A 315 8.50 -18.76 28.11
C ILE A 315 8.25 -17.25 28.15
N SER A 316 8.65 -16.58 29.21
CA SER A 316 8.50 -15.13 29.33
C SER A 316 9.77 -14.46 29.82
N LEU A 317 10.06 -13.29 29.25
CA LEU A 317 11.20 -12.44 29.55
C LEU A 317 10.71 -11.07 29.99
N THR A 318 11.21 -10.57 31.13
CA THR A 318 10.99 -9.18 31.53
C THR A 318 12.16 -8.32 31.09
N VAL A 319 11.86 -7.24 30.38
CA VAL A 319 12.80 -6.26 29.85
C VAL A 319 12.67 -4.99 30.66
N ASP A 320 13.58 -4.79 31.61
CA ASP A 320 13.62 -3.61 32.45
C ASP A 320 14.35 -2.45 31.77
N PRO A 321 13.94 -1.19 32.01
CA PRO A 321 14.67 -0.02 31.52
C PRO A 321 16.10 0.05 32.12
N PRO A 322 17.07 0.65 31.42
CA PRO A 322 16.91 1.42 30.18
C PRO A 322 16.90 0.55 28.91
N PHE A 323 15.97 0.87 28.00
CA PHE A 323 15.91 0.38 26.62
C PHE A 323 15.37 1.52 25.73
N GLN A 324 15.44 1.36 24.41
CA GLN A 324 14.82 2.27 23.43
C GLN A 324 13.55 1.64 22.90
N ARG A 325 12.49 2.43 22.75
CA ARG A 325 11.22 1.95 22.19
C ARG A 325 11.28 1.94 20.67
N TRP A 326 10.51 1.06 20.05
CA TRP A 326 10.18 1.19 18.64
C TRP A 326 9.13 2.29 18.48
N TRP A 327 9.41 3.24 17.59
CA TRP A 327 8.50 4.31 17.23
C TRP A 327 8.23 4.35 15.73
N PRO A 328 7.02 4.73 15.33
CA PRO A 328 6.77 5.20 13.98
C PRO A 328 7.64 6.42 13.67
N TRP A 329 8.05 6.56 12.42
CA TRP A 329 9.14 7.46 12.01
C TRP A 329 8.94 8.95 12.38
N GLU A 330 7.69 9.38 12.53
CA GLU A 330 7.34 10.77 12.85
C GLU A 330 7.33 11.08 14.35
N LEU A 331 7.33 10.03 15.18
CA LEU A 331 7.30 10.11 16.64
C LEU A 331 8.64 9.74 17.29
N GLY A 332 9.49 9.01 16.59
CA GLY A 332 10.80 8.59 17.09
C GLY A 332 11.55 7.67 16.13
N SER A 333 12.61 7.04 16.64
CA SER A 333 13.38 6.04 15.88
C SER A 333 12.73 4.65 15.97
N PRO A 334 12.65 3.89 14.86
CA PRO A 334 12.13 2.52 14.85
C PRO A 334 13.19 1.52 15.35
N THR A 335 13.56 1.58 16.63
CA THR A 335 14.59 0.70 17.19
C THR A 335 14.15 -0.76 17.22
N LEU A 336 14.99 -1.65 16.71
CA LEU A 336 14.79 -3.11 16.68
C LEU A 336 15.86 -3.83 17.50
N TYR A 337 15.50 -5.00 18.01
CA TYR A 337 16.35 -5.91 18.79
C TYR A 337 16.30 -7.30 18.18
N ASP A 338 17.42 -8.03 18.23
CA ASP A 338 17.43 -9.45 17.90
C ASP A 338 16.93 -10.23 19.12
N LEU A 339 15.80 -10.92 18.95
CA LEU A 339 15.25 -11.88 19.90
C LEU A 339 15.55 -13.30 19.40
N GLU A 340 16.34 -14.05 20.14
CA GLU A 340 16.65 -15.44 19.85
C GLU A 340 15.93 -16.38 20.82
N VAL A 341 15.25 -17.39 20.27
CA VAL A 341 14.71 -18.52 21.03
C VAL A 341 15.53 -19.75 20.70
N ARG A 342 16.07 -20.42 21.72
CA ARG A 342 16.91 -21.60 21.59
C ARG A 342 16.33 -22.73 22.42
N PHE A 343 16.37 -23.95 21.89
CA PHE A 343 15.99 -25.14 22.64
C PHE A 343 17.16 -26.11 22.75
N GLU A 344 17.49 -26.47 23.99
CA GLU A 344 18.55 -27.41 24.34
C GLU A 344 17.93 -28.71 24.88
N PRO A 345 17.88 -29.78 24.08
CA PRO A 345 17.33 -31.06 24.51
C PRO A 345 18.15 -31.70 25.63
N GLU A 346 17.50 -32.43 26.54
CA GLU A 346 18.17 -33.13 27.63
C GLU A 346 19.23 -34.12 27.10
N GLY A 347 20.48 -33.98 27.58
CA GLY A 347 21.59 -34.87 27.21
C GLY A 347 22.32 -34.56 25.90
N ALA A 348 21.93 -33.52 25.14
CA ALA A 348 22.55 -33.16 23.87
C ALA A 348 23.75 -32.18 23.98
N GLY A 349 23.89 -31.45 25.10
CA GLY A 349 25.03 -30.55 25.36
C GLY A 349 25.05 -29.23 24.59
N ASP A 350 24.45 -29.17 23.40
CA ASP A 350 24.27 -27.98 22.54
C ASP A 350 22.81 -27.86 22.04
N ALA A 351 22.38 -26.66 21.63
CA ALA A 351 21.05 -26.40 21.07
C ALA A 351 20.84 -27.13 19.72
N LEU A 352 19.71 -27.84 19.57
CA LEU A 352 19.37 -28.54 18.32
C LEU A 352 18.81 -27.59 17.25
N SER A 353 18.14 -26.52 17.68
CA SER A 353 17.55 -25.50 16.80
C SER A 353 17.42 -24.16 17.53
N SER A 354 17.52 -23.06 16.78
CA SER A 354 17.17 -21.71 17.24
C SER A 354 16.36 -20.94 16.20
N LEU A 355 15.58 -19.96 16.66
CA LEU A 355 14.85 -19.00 15.85
C LEU A 355 15.22 -17.58 16.29
N THR A 356 15.67 -16.75 15.36
CA THR A 356 15.91 -15.33 15.59
C THR A 356 14.85 -14.49 14.90
N ARG A 357 14.34 -13.47 15.59
CA ARG A 357 13.40 -12.47 15.06
C ARG A 357 13.85 -11.07 15.45
N ALA A 358 13.74 -10.12 14.51
CA ALA A 358 13.80 -8.71 14.84
C ALA A 358 12.49 -8.31 15.55
N VAL A 359 12.59 -7.65 16.69
CA VAL A 359 11.44 -7.20 17.50
C VAL A 359 11.59 -5.75 17.92
N GLY A 360 10.47 -5.06 18.09
CA GLY A 360 10.43 -3.70 18.64
C GLY A 360 9.61 -3.64 19.92
N LEU A 361 10.13 -2.96 20.94
CA LEU A 361 9.44 -2.75 22.22
C LEU A 361 8.48 -1.57 22.10
N ARG A 362 7.17 -1.84 22.08
CA ARG A 362 6.14 -0.80 21.89
C ARG A 362 4.77 -1.21 22.42
N SER A 363 4.02 -0.25 22.94
CA SER A 363 2.60 -0.42 23.28
C SER A 363 1.69 0.21 22.21
N VAL A 364 0.54 -0.43 21.95
CA VAL A 364 -0.48 0.03 21.01
C VAL A 364 -1.85 -0.11 21.66
N GLU A 365 -2.70 0.90 21.48
CA GLU A 365 -4.09 0.89 21.90
C GLU A 365 -4.98 1.45 20.79
N LEU A 366 -6.12 0.80 20.53
CA LEU A 366 -7.23 1.38 19.76
C LEU A 366 -8.19 2.09 20.71
N VAL A 367 -8.28 3.42 20.60
CA VAL A 367 -9.02 4.28 21.53
C VAL A 367 -10.43 4.55 21.01
N THR A 368 -11.44 4.07 21.75
CA THR A 368 -12.87 4.22 21.48
C THR A 368 -13.63 4.93 22.61
N GLU A 369 -13.22 6.15 22.91
CA GLU A 369 -13.79 6.97 23.99
C GLU A 369 -15.06 7.71 23.52
N ALA A 370 -16.08 7.82 24.37
CA ALA A 370 -17.29 8.57 24.04
C ALA A 370 -17.02 10.06 23.80
N LEU A 371 -17.55 10.59 22.69
CA LEU A 371 -17.51 12.01 22.36
C LEU A 371 -18.81 12.70 22.77
N VAL A 372 -18.68 13.87 23.40
CA VAL A 372 -19.81 14.65 23.91
C VAL A 372 -19.70 16.09 23.41
N GLU A 373 -20.72 16.55 22.69
CA GLU A 373 -20.85 17.94 22.23
C GLU A 373 -22.11 18.57 22.83
N GLY A 374 -21.98 19.76 23.44
CA GLY A 374 -23.12 20.45 24.04
C GLY A 374 -23.88 19.65 25.12
N GLY A 375 -23.23 18.66 25.74
CA GLY A 375 -23.83 17.75 26.72
C GLY A 375 -24.57 16.55 26.11
N ARG A 376 -24.46 16.29 24.80
CA ARG A 376 -25.05 15.14 24.10
C ARG A 376 -23.96 14.24 23.54
N ALA A 377 -24.15 12.92 23.62
CA ALA A 377 -23.27 11.97 22.95
C ALA A 377 -23.40 12.12 21.43
N VAL A 378 -22.27 12.25 20.75
CA VAL A 378 -22.19 12.44 19.28
C VAL A 378 -21.42 11.32 18.57
N GLY A 379 -20.96 10.31 19.33
CA GLY A 379 -20.22 9.17 18.80
C GLY A 379 -19.15 8.67 19.76
N GLU A 380 -18.24 7.86 19.25
CA GLU A 380 -17.02 7.42 19.93
C GLU A 380 -15.80 7.80 19.07
N THR A 381 -14.63 7.98 19.68
CA THR A 381 -13.39 8.14 18.93
C THR A 381 -13.01 6.83 18.24
N PHE A 382 -12.10 6.89 17.28
CA PHE A 382 -11.46 5.70 16.72
C PHE A 382 -10.07 6.06 16.20
N PHE A 383 -9.03 5.76 16.99
CA PHE A 383 -7.65 6.06 16.61
C PHE A 383 -6.64 5.20 17.36
N LEU A 384 -5.42 5.12 16.83
CA LEU A 384 -4.31 4.42 17.45
C LEU A 384 -3.50 5.35 18.36
N ARG A 385 -3.19 4.85 19.56
CA ARG A 385 -2.23 5.45 20.49
C ARG A 385 -1.02 4.52 20.57
N VAL A 386 0.16 5.02 20.18
CA VAL A 386 1.42 4.26 20.20
C VAL A 386 2.31 4.83 21.29
N ASN A 387 2.75 3.99 22.23
CA ASN A 387 3.56 4.41 23.38
C ASN A 387 2.96 5.61 24.14
N GLY A 388 1.62 5.64 24.27
CA GLY A 388 0.90 6.72 24.94
C GLY A 388 0.61 7.96 24.07
N VAL A 389 1.12 8.05 22.84
CA VAL A 389 0.95 9.21 21.95
C VAL A 389 -0.14 8.94 20.91
N PRO A 390 -1.19 9.80 20.80
CA PRO A 390 -2.18 9.68 19.75
C PRO A 390 -1.59 10.04 18.39
N MET A 391 -1.83 9.23 17.38
CA MET A 391 -1.34 9.46 16.02
C MET A 391 -2.49 9.63 15.04
N PHE A 392 -2.36 10.61 14.14
CA PHE A 392 -3.22 10.69 12.96
C PHE A 392 -2.68 9.72 11.90
N ALA A 393 -3.45 8.68 11.54
CA ALA A 393 -3.03 7.70 10.53
C ALA A 393 -3.09 8.29 9.11
N ARG A 394 -2.03 8.13 8.34
CA ARG A 394 -1.89 8.65 6.97
C ARG A 394 -1.32 7.55 6.09
N GLY A 395 -2.07 7.19 5.07
CA GLY A 395 -1.53 6.34 4.03
C GLY A 395 -2.56 5.78 3.09
N ALA A 396 -2.43 4.50 2.78
CA ALA A 396 -3.18 3.87 1.70
C ALA A 396 -3.36 2.36 1.93
N ASN A 397 -4.22 1.79 1.08
CA ASN A 397 -4.50 0.37 1.03
C ASN A 397 -3.57 -0.33 0.04
N VAL A 398 -2.92 -1.40 0.46
CA VAL A 398 -2.00 -2.21 -0.36
C VAL A 398 -2.77 -3.41 -0.90
N ILE A 399 -2.64 -3.63 -2.21
CA ILE A 399 -3.18 -4.79 -2.92
C ILE A 399 -2.03 -5.67 -3.44
N PRO A 400 -2.30 -6.91 -3.90
CA PRO A 400 -1.28 -7.72 -4.55
C PRO A 400 -0.61 -6.98 -5.72
N ASP A 401 0.70 -7.14 -5.83
CA ASP A 401 1.56 -6.34 -6.67
C ASP A 401 1.60 -6.79 -8.14
N ASP A 402 1.42 -8.08 -8.37
CA ASP A 402 1.49 -8.68 -9.69
C ASP A 402 0.61 -9.92 -9.78
N VAL A 403 0.26 -10.31 -11.01
CA VAL A 403 -0.41 -11.58 -11.31
C VAL A 403 0.59 -12.73 -11.46
N LEU A 404 1.86 -12.40 -11.73
CA LEU A 404 2.96 -13.35 -11.84
C LEU A 404 3.75 -13.37 -10.53
N GLU A 405 3.75 -14.50 -9.84
CA GLU A 405 4.48 -14.66 -8.57
C GLU A 405 5.99 -14.39 -8.72
N SER A 406 6.58 -14.77 -9.87
CA SER A 406 8.01 -14.50 -10.14
C SER A 406 8.35 -13.00 -10.22
N ALA A 407 7.36 -12.13 -10.43
CA ALA A 407 7.53 -10.68 -10.44
C ALA A 407 7.40 -10.04 -9.04
N VAL A 408 6.99 -10.80 -8.02
CA VAL A 408 6.83 -10.33 -6.63
C VAL A 408 8.10 -10.59 -5.84
N THR A 409 9.13 -9.79 -6.10
CA THR A 409 10.44 -9.97 -5.45
C THR A 409 10.52 -9.25 -4.09
N PRO A 410 11.39 -9.70 -3.16
CA PRO A 410 11.64 -8.97 -1.91
C PRO A 410 11.98 -7.49 -2.10
N ALA A 411 12.74 -7.17 -3.14
CA ALA A 411 13.10 -5.79 -3.48
C ALA A 411 11.87 -4.97 -3.88
N ARG A 412 10.96 -5.54 -4.66
CA ARG A 412 9.72 -4.88 -5.08
C ARG A 412 8.77 -4.64 -3.90
N LEU A 413 8.65 -5.61 -2.98
CA LEU A 413 7.90 -5.46 -1.73
C LEU A 413 8.47 -4.37 -0.82
N ALA A 414 9.80 -4.35 -0.62
CA ALA A 414 10.45 -3.31 0.16
C ALA A 414 10.31 -1.92 -0.48
N ARG A 415 10.35 -1.85 -1.81
CA ARG A 415 10.14 -0.61 -2.58
C ARG A 415 8.74 -0.03 -2.36
N GLN A 416 7.69 -0.84 -2.26
CA GLN A 416 6.34 -0.34 -1.95
C GLN A 416 6.28 0.40 -0.62
N VAL A 417 6.95 -0.13 0.42
CA VAL A 417 7.06 0.51 1.73
C VAL A 417 7.88 1.80 1.63
N ALA A 418 8.98 1.76 0.89
CA ALA A 418 9.84 2.93 0.68
C ALA A 418 9.10 4.07 -0.05
N ASP A 419 8.31 3.74 -1.08
CA ASP A 419 7.49 4.71 -1.81
C ASP A 419 6.44 5.36 -0.90
N ALA A 420 5.71 4.55 -0.11
CA ALA A 420 4.77 5.05 0.89
C ALA A 420 5.46 5.99 1.91
N ARG A 421 6.62 5.58 2.42
CA ARG A 421 7.41 6.37 3.37
C ARG A 421 7.89 7.69 2.78
N ALA A 422 8.26 7.71 1.49
CA ALA A 422 8.80 8.87 0.79
C ALA A 422 7.79 10.02 0.64
N VAL A 423 6.49 9.71 0.69
CA VAL A 423 5.41 10.72 0.59
C VAL A 423 4.76 11.05 1.93
N GLY A 424 5.34 10.62 3.05
CA GLY A 424 4.89 10.98 4.40
C GLY A 424 3.77 10.10 4.96
N MET A 425 3.56 8.91 4.40
CA MET A 425 2.68 7.91 5.03
C MET A 425 3.31 7.36 6.31
N ASN A 426 2.47 7.04 7.29
CA ASN A 426 2.84 6.38 8.54
C ASN A 426 2.09 5.07 8.76
N MET A 427 1.12 4.72 7.89
CA MET A 427 0.32 3.51 8.01
C MET A 427 -0.09 2.94 6.64
N LEU A 428 0.02 1.62 6.47
CA LEU A 428 -0.49 0.87 5.31
C LEU A 428 -1.52 -0.17 5.78
N ARG A 429 -2.58 -0.36 4.99
CA ARG A 429 -3.56 -1.43 5.22
C ARG A 429 -3.37 -2.53 4.20
N VAL A 430 -2.99 -3.73 4.63
CA VAL A 430 -2.91 -4.92 3.79
C VAL A 430 -4.32 -5.47 3.62
N TRP A 431 -4.91 -5.19 2.45
CA TRP A 431 -6.33 -5.40 2.18
C TRP A 431 -6.70 -6.90 2.09
N GLY A 432 -7.82 -7.26 2.72
CA GLY A 432 -8.24 -8.65 2.96
C GLY A 432 -8.69 -9.45 1.74
N GLY A 433 -8.84 -8.88 0.55
CA GLY A 433 -9.12 -9.69 -0.63
C GLY A 433 -7.87 -10.10 -1.41
N GLY A 434 -6.69 -9.68 -0.95
CA GLY A 434 -5.40 -9.99 -1.55
C GLY A 434 -4.75 -11.23 -0.94
N ARG A 435 -3.47 -11.09 -0.59
CA ARG A 435 -2.64 -12.10 0.08
C ARG A 435 -2.04 -11.48 1.34
N TYR A 436 -1.75 -12.30 2.35
CA TYR A 436 -0.79 -11.89 3.37
C TYR A 436 0.53 -11.58 2.65
N ALA A 437 1.09 -10.39 2.86
CA ALA A 437 2.32 -9.99 2.17
C ALA A 437 3.49 -10.92 2.52
N GLY A 438 4.54 -10.93 1.70
CA GLY A 438 5.79 -11.63 1.99
C GLY A 438 6.57 -10.95 3.13
N ASP A 439 7.46 -11.70 3.79
CA ASP A 439 8.20 -11.22 4.98
C ASP A 439 9.00 -9.93 4.72
N ALA A 440 9.52 -9.75 3.51
CA ALA A 440 10.26 -8.55 3.12
C ALA A 440 9.43 -7.26 3.21
N PHE A 441 8.10 -7.33 3.03
CA PHE A 441 7.21 -6.19 3.22
C PHE A 441 7.17 -5.75 4.69
N TYR A 442 6.94 -6.68 5.62
CA TYR A 442 6.84 -6.35 7.04
C TYR A 442 8.18 -5.97 7.64
N ALA A 443 9.27 -6.63 7.23
CA ALA A 443 10.62 -6.24 7.62
C ALA A 443 10.94 -4.80 7.18
N ALA A 444 10.62 -4.45 5.93
CA ALA A 444 10.77 -3.08 5.44
C ALA A 444 9.88 -2.09 6.22
N ALA A 445 8.66 -2.49 6.61
CA ALA A 445 7.77 -1.65 7.41
C ALA A 445 8.29 -1.43 8.85
N ASP A 446 8.85 -2.47 9.47
CA ASP A 446 9.49 -2.38 10.78
C ASP A 446 10.66 -1.40 10.77
N GLU A 447 11.56 -1.54 9.79
CA GLU A 447 12.74 -0.68 9.62
C GLU A 447 12.36 0.75 9.25
N ALA A 448 11.31 0.93 8.43
CA ALA A 448 10.84 2.25 8.01
C ALA A 448 10.04 3.00 9.10
N GLY A 449 9.66 2.32 10.18
CA GLY A 449 8.76 2.86 11.20
C GLY A 449 7.36 3.13 10.66
N LEU A 450 6.84 2.22 9.84
CA LEU A 450 5.53 2.33 9.17
C LEU A 450 4.56 1.29 9.75
N LEU A 451 3.41 1.75 10.24
CA LEU A 451 2.38 0.91 10.84
C LEU A 451 1.64 0.06 9.79
N VAL A 452 1.23 -1.15 10.16
CA VAL A 452 0.48 -2.06 9.31
C VAL A 452 -0.84 -2.47 9.98
N TRP A 453 -1.95 -2.20 9.30
CA TRP A 453 -3.23 -2.86 9.53
C TRP A 453 -3.26 -4.12 8.67
N GLN A 454 -3.17 -5.28 9.32
CA GLN A 454 -3.19 -6.58 8.65
C GLN A 454 -4.60 -7.18 8.69
N GLU A 455 -5.23 -7.40 7.55
CA GLU A 455 -6.50 -8.13 7.52
C GLU A 455 -6.31 -9.65 7.39
N VAL A 456 -7.29 -10.43 7.86
CA VAL A 456 -7.47 -11.82 7.43
C VAL A 456 -8.00 -11.81 6.00
N MET A 457 -7.60 -12.79 5.19
CA MET A 457 -7.88 -12.80 3.75
C MET A 457 -9.35 -13.15 3.42
N ALA A 458 -10.27 -12.25 3.74
CA ALA A 458 -11.69 -12.28 3.39
C ALA A 458 -12.17 -10.88 2.99
N ALA A 459 -12.90 -10.76 1.87
CA ALA A 459 -13.34 -9.47 1.34
C ALA A 459 -14.66 -9.53 0.56
N CYS A 460 -15.51 -8.51 0.74
CA CYS A 460 -16.67 -8.17 -0.10
C CYS A 460 -17.61 -9.33 -0.45
N ALA A 461 -17.78 -10.29 0.46
CA ALA A 461 -18.65 -11.43 0.27
C ALA A 461 -19.11 -12.01 1.60
N ALA A 462 -20.25 -12.69 1.61
CA ALA A 462 -20.54 -13.64 2.68
C ALA A 462 -19.62 -14.87 2.53
N TYR A 463 -19.30 -15.54 3.64
CA TYR A 463 -18.45 -16.73 3.67
C TYR A 463 -19.16 -17.94 4.28
N PRO A 464 -18.79 -19.18 3.88
CA PRO A 464 -19.29 -20.39 4.50
C PRO A 464 -18.96 -20.47 6.00
N ARG A 465 -19.73 -21.27 6.74
CA ARG A 465 -19.52 -21.52 8.17
C ARG A 465 -19.64 -22.98 8.57
N ASP A 466 -19.48 -23.90 7.61
CA ASP A 466 -19.35 -25.31 7.91
C ASP A 466 -18.00 -25.59 8.61
N ALA A 467 -17.97 -26.63 9.45
CA ALA A 467 -16.81 -26.93 10.28
C ALA A 467 -15.49 -27.04 9.49
N PRO A 468 -15.42 -27.75 8.34
CA PRO A 468 -14.20 -27.77 7.52
C PRO A 468 -13.69 -26.37 7.11
N PHE A 469 -14.58 -25.47 6.71
CA PHE A 469 -14.17 -24.10 6.34
C PHE A 469 -13.65 -23.32 7.56
N LEU A 470 -14.36 -23.40 8.69
CA LEU A 470 -13.95 -22.72 9.94
C LEU A 470 -12.62 -23.24 10.48
N GLU A 471 -12.39 -24.55 10.43
CA GLU A 471 -11.13 -25.20 10.85
C GLU A 471 -9.95 -24.74 9.99
N GLU A 472 -10.12 -24.66 8.66
CA GLU A 472 -9.07 -24.16 7.76
C GLU A 472 -8.73 -22.69 8.03
N VAL A 473 -9.72 -21.84 8.34
CA VAL A 473 -9.46 -20.44 8.72
C VAL A 473 -8.76 -20.35 10.06
N ALA A 474 -9.11 -21.19 11.05
CA ALA A 474 -8.42 -21.21 12.33
C ALA A 474 -6.93 -21.57 12.17
N LEU A 475 -6.62 -22.57 11.34
CA LEU A 475 -5.25 -22.98 11.03
C LEU A 475 -4.48 -21.90 10.28
N GLU A 476 -5.12 -21.23 9.32
CA GLU A 476 -4.56 -20.09 8.60
C GLU A 476 -4.20 -18.94 9.54
N VAL A 477 -5.14 -18.49 10.36
CA VAL A 477 -4.93 -17.36 11.27
C VAL A 477 -3.85 -17.68 12.29
N ARG A 478 -3.84 -18.89 12.86
CA ARG A 478 -2.78 -19.33 13.79
C ARG A 478 -1.42 -19.29 13.13
N HIS A 479 -1.30 -19.82 11.90
CA HIS A 479 -0.05 -19.80 11.15
C HIS A 479 0.42 -18.37 10.86
N GLN A 480 -0.46 -17.53 10.32
CA GLN A 480 -0.12 -16.16 9.94
C GLN A 480 0.19 -15.27 11.14
N PHE A 481 -0.53 -15.42 12.25
CA PHE A 481 -0.21 -14.71 13.48
C PHE A 481 1.15 -15.15 14.05
N THR A 482 1.43 -16.46 14.04
CA THR A 482 2.75 -16.98 14.44
C THR A 482 3.85 -16.41 13.55
N ARG A 483 3.63 -16.28 12.24
CA ARG A 483 4.60 -15.66 11.32
C ARG A 483 4.81 -14.17 11.61
N LEU A 484 3.74 -13.44 11.91
CA LEU A 484 3.75 -11.98 11.86
C LEU A 484 3.83 -11.26 13.22
N SER A 485 3.54 -11.93 14.33
CA SER A 485 3.45 -11.31 15.67
C SER A 485 4.75 -10.66 16.18
N ALA A 486 5.90 -11.02 15.60
CA ALA A 486 7.18 -10.40 15.96
C ALA A 486 7.38 -8.99 15.35
N HIS A 487 6.67 -8.67 14.25
CA HIS A 487 6.81 -7.40 13.55
C HIS A 487 6.16 -6.26 14.36
N PRO A 488 6.94 -5.31 14.92
CA PRO A 488 6.37 -4.18 15.64
C PRO A 488 5.48 -3.29 14.76
N SER A 489 5.68 -3.29 13.43
CA SER A 489 4.83 -2.59 12.47
C SER A 489 3.38 -3.09 12.46
N VAL A 490 3.13 -4.38 12.69
CA VAL A 490 1.77 -4.94 12.72
C VAL A 490 1.09 -4.52 14.01
N VAL A 491 0.20 -3.53 13.93
CA VAL A 491 -0.41 -2.87 15.09
C VAL A 491 -1.90 -3.11 15.23
N LEU A 492 -2.55 -3.62 14.18
CA LEU A 492 -3.98 -3.88 14.17
C LEU A 492 -4.27 -5.08 13.26
N TRP A 493 -5.06 -6.03 13.77
CA TRP A 493 -5.61 -7.13 12.99
C TRP A 493 -7.07 -6.85 12.61
N GLY A 494 -7.37 -6.87 11.31
CA GLY A 494 -8.72 -6.76 10.78
C GLY A 494 -9.30 -8.14 10.47
N GLY A 495 -10.57 -8.36 10.81
CA GLY A 495 -11.25 -9.62 10.52
C GLY A 495 -11.49 -9.85 9.03
N ASN A 496 -11.77 -8.80 8.27
CA ASN A 496 -12.10 -8.87 6.83
C ASN A 496 -12.31 -7.45 6.26
N ASN A 497 -12.42 -7.37 4.94
CA ASN A 497 -12.93 -6.21 4.21
C ASN A 497 -14.42 -6.34 3.88
N GLU A 498 -15.23 -5.38 4.31
CA GLU A 498 -16.62 -5.14 3.91
C GLU A 498 -17.60 -6.33 3.99
N VAL A 499 -17.30 -7.36 4.79
CA VAL A 499 -18.19 -8.52 4.87
C VAL A 499 -19.52 -8.15 5.53
N GLU A 500 -19.52 -7.34 6.58
CA GLU A 500 -20.76 -6.83 7.19
C GLU A 500 -21.53 -5.93 6.22
N ALA A 501 -20.84 -5.04 5.49
CA ALA A 501 -21.45 -4.19 4.46
C ALA A 501 -22.19 -5.02 3.39
N SER A 502 -21.61 -6.17 3.02
CA SER A 502 -22.16 -7.08 2.00
C SER A 502 -23.55 -7.63 2.30
N PHE A 503 -24.00 -7.55 3.56
CA PHE A 503 -25.35 -7.95 3.96
C PHE A 503 -26.42 -7.14 3.21
N GLY A 504 -26.08 -5.92 2.78
CA GLY A 504 -26.96 -5.02 2.02
C GLY A 504 -26.91 -5.16 0.50
N TRP A 505 -25.92 -5.86 -0.08
CA TRP A 505 -25.62 -5.72 -1.51
C TRP A 505 -26.45 -6.61 -2.44
N SER A 506 -26.77 -7.84 -2.03
CA SER A 506 -27.50 -8.79 -2.88
C SER A 506 -28.96 -8.93 -2.43
N PRO A 507 -29.89 -9.35 -3.32
CA PRO A 507 -31.25 -9.70 -2.91
C PRO A 507 -31.29 -10.82 -1.86
N VAL A 508 -30.33 -11.76 -1.90
CA VAL A 508 -30.23 -12.91 -1.01
C VAL A 508 -29.82 -12.48 0.40
N THR A 509 -28.77 -11.68 0.50
CA THR A 509 -28.28 -11.16 1.78
C THR A 509 -29.29 -10.23 2.44
N ARG A 510 -29.94 -9.35 1.68
CA ARG A 510 -31.02 -8.48 2.18
C ARG A 510 -32.26 -9.24 2.65
N ALA A 511 -32.55 -10.40 2.06
CA ALA A 511 -33.70 -11.21 2.45
C ALA A 511 -33.47 -11.97 3.77
N ALA A 512 -32.21 -12.21 4.15
CA ALA A 512 -31.86 -12.99 5.34
C ALA A 512 -30.64 -12.42 6.11
N PRO A 513 -30.62 -11.13 6.49
CA PRO A 513 -29.44 -10.49 7.09
C PRO A 513 -29.00 -11.16 8.40
N GLN A 514 -29.96 -11.71 9.17
CA GLN A 514 -29.67 -12.42 10.41
C GLN A 514 -28.90 -13.73 10.19
N LEU A 515 -29.11 -14.42 9.07
CA LEU A 515 -28.35 -15.62 8.73
C LEU A 515 -26.88 -15.26 8.50
N PHE A 516 -26.63 -14.23 7.71
CA PHE A 516 -25.27 -13.79 7.38
C PHE A 516 -24.57 -13.13 8.57
N ALA A 517 -25.31 -12.49 9.49
CA ALA A 517 -24.76 -12.04 10.76
C ALA A 517 -24.29 -13.21 11.64
N VAL A 518 -25.01 -14.35 11.63
CA VAL A 518 -24.56 -15.58 12.32
C VAL A 518 -23.34 -16.18 11.63
N ASP A 519 -23.31 -16.24 10.31
CA ASP A 519 -22.16 -16.74 9.55
C ASP A 519 -20.91 -15.88 9.79
N PHE A 520 -21.07 -14.55 9.81
CA PHE A 520 -20.02 -13.60 10.16
C PHE A 520 -19.51 -13.80 11.59
N ALA A 521 -20.41 -13.88 12.57
CA ALA A 521 -20.03 -14.04 13.97
C ALA A 521 -19.27 -15.36 14.18
N ALA A 522 -19.74 -16.46 13.59
CA ALA A 522 -19.08 -17.76 13.66
C ALA A 522 -17.63 -17.70 13.16
N LEU A 523 -17.37 -16.94 12.10
CA LEU A 523 -16.05 -16.85 11.51
C LEU A 523 -15.16 -15.82 12.22
N PHE A 524 -15.58 -14.57 12.29
CA PHE A 524 -14.71 -13.46 12.71
C PHE A 524 -14.71 -13.24 14.22
N VAL A 525 -15.82 -13.51 14.90
CA VAL A 525 -15.95 -13.31 16.36
C VAL A 525 -15.63 -14.59 17.14
N ASP A 526 -16.06 -15.75 16.66
CA ASP A 526 -15.96 -17.02 17.39
C ASP A 526 -14.73 -17.87 16.99
N VAL A 527 -14.10 -17.59 15.84
CA VAL A 527 -12.89 -18.31 15.37
C VAL A 527 -11.68 -17.39 15.29
N VAL A 528 -11.69 -16.37 14.42
CA VAL A 528 -10.52 -15.51 14.18
C VAL A 528 -10.05 -14.84 15.47
N ARG A 529 -10.95 -14.10 16.14
CA ARG A 529 -10.60 -13.35 17.36
C ARG A 529 -10.05 -14.26 18.48
N PRO A 530 -10.70 -15.39 18.87
CA PRO A 530 -10.17 -16.26 19.91
C PRO A 530 -8.80 -16.86 19.57
N VAL A 531 -8.54 -17.23 18.31
CA VAL A 531 -7.22 -17.73 17.89
C VAL A 531 -6.14 -16.67 18.07
N LEU A 532 -6.42 -15.41 17.73
CA LEU A 532 -5.47 -14.31 17.95
C LEU A 532 -5.24 -14.09 19.46
N GLN A 533 -6.31 -14.05 20.25
CA GLN A 533 -6.24 -13.81 21.70
C GLN A 533 -5.65 -14.96 22.51
N GLU A 534 -5.68 -16.18 21.99
CA GLU A 534 -4.96 -17.33 22.54
C GLU A 534 -3.44 -17.09 22.54
N LEU A 535 -2.92 -16.48 21.46
CA LEU A 535 -1.49 -16.25 21.26
C LEU A 535 -1.02 -14.90 21.82
N ASP A 536 -1.86 -13.87 21.74
CA ASP A 536 -1.62 -12.55 22.32
C ASP A 536 -2.94 -11.98 22.90
N PRO A 537 -3.14 -12.05 24.23
CA PRO A 537 -4.32 -11.46 24.87
C PRO A 537 -4.47 -9.95 24.67
N GLY A 538 -3.37 -9.24 24.35
CA GLY A 538 -3.33 -7.79 24.13
C GLY A 538 -3.52 -7.37 22.67
N VAL A 539 -3.73 -8.31 21.74
CA VAL A 539 -3.87 -8.03 20.31
C VAL A 539 -5.03 -7.05 20.04
N VAL A 540 -4.72 -5.99 19.27
CA VAL A 540 -5.74 -5.05 18.79
C VAL A 540 -6.47 -5.68 17.61
N TYR A 541 -7.78 -5.82 17.73
CA TYR A 541 -8.63 -6.48 16.74
C TYR A 541 -9.85 -5.64 16.36
N VAL A 542 -10.09 -5.51 15.05
CA VAL A 542 -11.31 -4.93 14.47
C VAL A 542 -11.98 -6.02 13.64
N ASP A 543 -13.29 -6.23 13.83
CA ASP A 543 -13.99 -7.39 13.26
C ASP A 543 -14.31 -7.30 11.76
N THR A 544 -14.37 -6.10 11.21
CA THR A 544 -14.62 -5.82 9.78
C THR A 544 -14.20 -4.39 9.46
N SER A 545 -13.85 -4.07 8.22
CA SER A 545 -13.61 -2.70 7.75
C SER A 545 -14.60 -2.40 6.63
N PRO A 546 -15.53 -1.42 6.75
CA PRO A 546 -15.68 -0.50 7.87
C PRO A 546 -16.40 -1.13 9.07
N SER A 547 -16.01 -0.76 10.30
CA SER A 547 -16.64 -1.19 11.55
C SER A 547 -17.36 -0.03 12.24
N ASN A 548 -18.43 -0.36 12.98
CA ASN A 548 -19.02 0.52 13.99
C ASN A 548 -18.38 0.36 15.39
N GLY A 549 -17.31 -0.43 15.49
CA GLY A 549 -16.66 -0.75 16.76
C GLY A 549 -17.51 -1.60 17.69
N LEU A 550 -17.29 -1.44 19.00
CA LEU A 550 -17.87 -2.31 20.03
C LEU A 550 -18.81 -1.52 20.96
N LEU A 551 -19.79 -2.21 21.52
CA LEU A 551 -20.56 -1.74 22.68
C LEU A 551 -19.84 -2.08 23.99
N SER A 552 -19.09 -3.19 24.00
CA SER A 552 -18.24 -3.60 25.11
C SER A 552 -17.11 -4.50 24.59
N SER A 553 -15.90 -4.32 25.10
CA SER A 553 -14.76 -5.21 24.84
C SER A 553 -14.74 -6.42 25.79
N ASN A 554 -15.38 -6.32 26.95
CA ASN A 554 -15.49 -7.39 27.94
C ASN A 554 -16.80 -7.30 28.77
N PRO A 555 -17.78 -8.21 28.56
CA PRO A 555 -17.79 -9.25 27.53
C PRO A 555 -17.76 -8.62 26.13
N TYR A 556 -17.26 -9.35 25.13
CA TYR A 556 -17.21 -8.84 23.75
C TYR A 556 -18.64 -8.68 23.20
N VAL A 557 -19.02 -7.46 22.87
CA VAL A 557 -20.32 -7.12 22.30
C VAL A 557 -20.09 -6.19 21.10
N LYS A 558 -20.22 -6.75 19.91
CA LYS A 558 -20.17 -6.00 18.64
C LYS A 558 -21.31 -4.99 18.54
N ARG A 559 -21.02 -3.82 17.96
CA ARG A 559 -22.05 -2.86 17.52
C ARG A 559 -22.45 -3.16 16.09
N TRP A 560 -23.68 -3.65 15.90
CA TRP A 560 -24.29 -3.86 14.58
C TRP A 560 -24.98 -2.60 14.10
N GLY A 561 -24.99 -2.33 12.80
CA GLY A 561 -25.70 -1.18 12.24
C GLY A 561 -25.34 -0.85 10.81
N ASP A 562 -25.60 0.39 10.42
CA ASP A 562 -25.07 0.97 9.19
C ASP A 562 -23.57 1.19 9.38
N VAL A 563 -22.74 0.39 8.70
CA VAL A 563 -21.27 0.49 8.79
C VAL A 563 -20.69 1.74 8.12
N SER A 564 -21.54 2.58 7.53
CA SER A 564 -21.15 3.90 7.01
C SER A 564 -21.50 5.05 7.98
N ASP A 565 -21.93 4.77 9.22
CA ASP A 565 -22.21 5.80 10.23
C ASP A 565 -20.91 6.51 10.68
N PRO A 566 -20.71 7.81 10.36
CA PRO A 566 -19.48 8.52 10.71
C PRO A 566 -19.32 8.78 12.21
N ALA A 567 -20.34 8.48 13.03
CA ALA A 567 -20.28 8.64 14.48
C ALA A 567 -19.43 7.58 15.19
N TYR A 568 -19.15 6.44 14.56
CA TYR A 568 -18.44 5.33 15.18
C TYR A 568 -17.37 4.76 14.23
N GLY A 569 -16.38 4.10 14.83
CA GLY A 569 -15.40 3.29 14.12
C GLY A 569 -14.76 3.96 12.90
N ASP A 570 -14.66 3.22 11.81
CA ASP A 570 -14.11 3.66 10.53
C ASP A 570 -15.15 3.58 9.42
N VAL A 571 -14.95 4.35 8.34
CA VAL A 571 -15.86 4.36 7.17
C VAL A 571 -15.09 4.15 5.87
N HIS A 572 -15.81 3.58 4.89
CA HIS A 572 -15.42 3.60 3.48
C HIS A 572 -16.27 4.65 2.74
N PHE A 573 -15.65 5.54 1.98
CA PHE A 573 -16.35 6.65 1.31
C PHE A 573 -16.06 6.72 -0.20
N TYR A 574 -17.09 6.48 -1.01
CA TYR A 574 -17.05 6.60 -2.46
C TYR A 574 -18.28 7.35 -2.96
N ASP A 575 -18.08 8.57 -3.49
CA ASP A 575 -19.13 9.37 -4.14
C ASP A 575 -18.62 9.92 -5.47
N TYR A 576 -19.09 9.30 -6.56
CA TYR A 576 -18.72 9.67 -7.93
C TYR A 576 -19.68 10.69 -8.55
N THR A 577 -20.69 11.13 -7.81
CA THR A 577 -21.78 11.98 -8.29
C THR A 577 -21.64 13.42 -7.83
N SER A 578 -21.38 13.63 -6.55
CA SER A 578 -21.14 14.95 -5.96
C SER A 578 -19.87 15.58 -6.49
N ASP A 579 -19.72 16.88 -6.29
CA ASP A 579 -18.51 17.59 -6.65
C ASP A 579 -17.36 17.14 -5.74
N ALA A 580 -16.33 16.51 -6.32
CA ALA A 580 -15.17 16.04 -5.59
C ALA A 580 -14.27 17.18 -5.07
N PHE A 581 -14.44 18.41 -5.54
CA PHE A 581 -13.70 19.57 -5.06
C PHE A 581 -14.48 20.38 -4.03
N ASP A 582 -15.73 19.99 -3.73
CA ASP A 582 -16.52 20.56 -2.62
C ASP A 582 -16.17 19.86 -1.29
N PRO A 583 -15.58 20.57 -0.32
CA PRO A 583 -15.30 20.02 1.01
C PRO A 583 -16.53 19.46 1.72
N ALA A 584 -17.74 19.92 1.39
CA ALA A 584 -18.99 19.46 2.00
C ALA A 584 -19.40 18.04 1.56
N THR A 585 -18.80 17.51 0.48
CA THR A 585 -19.03 16.14 0.00
C THR A 585 -18.52 15.09 0.99
N TYR A 586 -17.47 15.41 1.77
CA TYR A 586 -16.76 14.44 2.60
C TYR A 586 -17.38 14.29 4.00
N PRO A 587 -17.59 13.06 4.48
CA PRO A 587 -18.24 12.82 5.75
C PRO A 587 -17.34 13.19 6.94
N PRO A 588 -17.93 13.67 8.05
CA PRO A 588 -17.23 13.99 9.30
C PRO A 588 -16.88 12.73 10.14
N ALA A 589 -16.22 11.74 9.51
CA ALA A 589 -15.94 10.44 10.11
C ALA A 589 -14.78 10.46 11.12
N LYS A 590 -14.73 9.46 12.01
CA LYS A 590 -13.65 9.29 13.00
C LYS A 590 -12.36 8.81 12.35
N PHE A 591 -12.50 7.88 11.42
CA PHE A 591 -11.41 7.31 10.65
C PHE A 591 -11.94 6.93 9.27
N VAL A 592 -11.17 7.18 8.22
CA VAL A 592 -11.54 6.80 6.84
C VAL A 592 -10.54 5.76 6.36
N SER A 593 -10.89 4.49 6.44
CA SER A 593 -10.02 3.36 6.08
C SER A 593 -10.01 3.10 4.58
N GLU A 594 -11.02 3.60 3.85
CA GLU A 594 -11.02 3.67 2.40
C GLU A 594 -11.75 4.92 1.87
N PHE A 595 -11.21 5.49 0.82
CA PHE A 595 -11.91 6.42 -0.06
C PHE A 595 -11.15 6.55 -1.37
N GLY A 596 -11.83 6.88 -2.47
CA GLY A 596 -11.08 7.20 -3.68
C GLY A 596 -11.87 7.62 -4.89
N PHE A 597 -11.11 8.12 -5.87
CA PHE A 597 -11.54 8.39 -7.24
C PHE A 597 -10.61 7.67 -8.22
N MET A 598 -11.19 7.04 -9.24
CA MET A 598 -10.43 6.32 -10.26
C MET A 598 -9.67 7.31 -11.15
N SER A 599 -8.50 6.93 -11.65
CA SER A 599 -7.82 7.58 -12.77
C SER A 599 -7.34 6.54 -13.78
N PHE A 600 -6.99 6.98 -14.98
CA PHE A 600 -6.23 6.15 -15.91
C PHE A 600 -4.76 6.08 -15.47
N PRO A 601 -4.04 4.98 -15.82
CA PRO A 601 -2.61 4.91 -15.62
C PRO A 601 -1.88 5.93 -16.49
N SER A 602 -0.62 6.20 -16.16
CA SER A 602 0.23 7.03 -17.01
C SER A 602 0.32 6.43 -18.40
N PHE A 603 0.27 7.26 -19.44
CA PHE A 603 0.24 6.77 -20.82
C PHE A 603 1.56 6.06 -21.19
N SER A 604 2.69 6.46 -20.59
CA SER A 604 3.98 5.75 -20.63
C SER A 604 3.86 4.27 -20.27
N VAL A 605 3.03 3.94 -19.29
CA VAL A 605 2.78 2.57 -18.82
C VAL A 605 1.71 1.89 -19.68
N TYR A 606 0.61 2.58 -19.97
CA TYR A 606 -0.51 1.98 -20.71
C TYR A 606 -0.13 1.52 -22.13
N GLN A 607 0.74 2.28 -22.80
CA GLN A 607 1.16 1.97 -24.17
C GLN A 607 2.08 0.75 -24.28
N THR A 608 2.63 0.22 -23.17
CA THR A 608 3.46 -0.99 -23.22
C THR A 608 2.64 -2.26 -23.43
N VAL A 609 1.33 -2.19 -23.13
CA VAL A 609 0.39 -3.34 -23.21
C VAL A 609 -0.81 -3.09 -24.13
N THR A 610 -0.77 -2.01 -24.92
CA THR A 610 -1.80 -1.63 -25.89
C THR A 610 -1.19 -1.16 -27.21
N GLU A 611 -2.00 -1.08 -28.27
CA GLU A 611 -1.57 -0.58 -29.58
C GLU A 611 -2.36 0.67 -30.01
N LEU A 612 -1.93 1.36 -31.08
CA LEU A 612 -2.54 2.62 -31.55
C LEU A 612 -4.06 2.52 -31.78
N GLY A 613 -4.56 1.36 -32.22
CA GLY A 613 -5.99 1.12 -32.45
C GLY A 613 -6.83 1.01 -31.16
N ASP A 614 -6.19 0.86 -30.00
CA ASP A 614 -6.84 0.75 -28.70
C ASP A 614 -7.12 2.12 -28.06
N TRP A 615 -6.44 3.18 -28.51
CA TRP A 615 -6.43 4.51 -27.89
C TRP A 615 -7.63 5.36 -28.28
N ASP A 616 -8.81 4.83 -27.98
CA ASP A 616 -10.11 5.47 -28.11
C ASP A 616 -10.92 5.13 -26.84
N LEU A 617 -11.59 6.11 -26.24
CA LEU A 617 -12.41 5.91 -25.04
C LEU A 617 -13.60 4.99 -25.28
N SER A 618 -14.00 4.79 -26.54
CA SER A 618 -15.04 3.86 -26.97
C SER A 618 -14.52 2.52 -27.49
N SER A 619 -13.20 2.29 -27.41
CA SER A 619 -12.61 1.03 -27.87
C SER A 619 -12.99 -0.13 -26.95
N ALA A 620 -13.09 -1.34 -27.55
CA ALA A 620 -13.27 -2.57 -26.78
C ALA A 620 -12.12 -2.81 -25.78
N MET A 621 -10.94 -2.25 -26.04
CA MET A 621 -9.78 -2.37 -25.15
C MET A 621 -9.97 -1.53 -23.89
N THR A 622 -10.49 -0.30 -24.05
CA THR A 622 -10.87 0.55 -22.92
C THR A 622 -11.96 -0.12 -22.08
N ASP A 623 -13.02 -0.63 -22.71
CA ASP A 623 -14.09 -1.36 -22.01
C ASP A 623 -13.58 -2.61 -21.30
N PHE A 624 -12.62 -3.33 -21.89
CA PHE A 624 -12.07 -4.54 -21.30
C PHE A 624 -11.22 -4.29 -20.06
N ARG A 625 -10.37 -3.25 -20.07
CA ARG A 625 -9.53 -2.88 -18.91
C ARG A 625 -10.26 -2.07 -17.86
N LEU A 626 -11.36 -1.42 -18.23
CA LEU A 626 -12.24 -0.72 -17.28
C LEU A 626 -13.03 -1.74 -16.45
N ARG A 627 -12.47 -2.14 -15.31
CA ARG A 627 -13.08 -3.10 -14.38
C ARG A 627 -14.14 -2.46 -13.47
N HIS A 628 -14.12 -1.13 -13.35
CA HIS A 628 -15.16 -0.33 -12.68
C HIS A 628 -16.24 0.14 -13.65
N ALA A 629 -17.42 -0.47 -13.58
CA ALA A 629 -18.52 -0.17 -14.48
C ALA A 629 -18.97 1.30 -14.35
N GLY A 630 -18.94 2.05 -15.46
CA GLY A 630 -19.33 3.46 -15.46
C GLY A 630 -18.18 4.44 -15.18
N GLY A 631 -16.96 3.95 -14.91
CA GLY A 631 -15.85 4.79 -14.46
C GLY A 631 -15.42 5.88 -15.46
N VAL A 632 -15.49 5.63 -16.77
CA VAL A 632 -15.21 6.67 -17.78
C VAL A 632 -16.25 7.79 -17.71
N GLN A 633 -17.54 7.46 -17.57
CA GLN A 633 -18.61 8.45 -17.48
C GLN A 633 -18.53 9.26 -16.19
N GLU A 634 -18.13 8.63 -15.09
CA GLU A 634 -17.88 9.29 -13.81
C GLU A 634 -16.72 10.28 -13.90
N LEU A 635 -15.59 9.86 -14.49
CA LEU A 635 -14.46 10.74 -14.77
C LEU A 635 -14.87 11.92 -15.65
N GLN A 636 -15.57 11.68 -16.76
CA GLN A 636 -16.06 12.74 -17.64
C GLN A 636 -16.96 13.72 -16.90
N ARG A 637 -17.83 13.23 -16.00
CA ARG A 637 -18.70 14.06 -15.17
C ARG A 637 -17.89 14.96 -14.24
N GLN A 638 -16.94 14.40 -13.50
CA GLN A 638 -16.08 15.18 -12.59
C GLN A 638 -15.26 16.20 -13.36
N MET A 639 -14.65 15.78 -14.48
CA MET A 639 -13.83 16.68 -15.29
C MET A 639 -14.64 17.78 -15.98
N GLY A 640 -15.88 17.49 -16.37
CA GLY A 640 -16.81 18.47 -16.95
C GLY A 640 -17.29 19.55 -15.98
N ARG A 641 -17.10 19.38 -14.67
CA ARG A 641 -17.38 20.43 -13.67
C ARG A 641 -16.30 21.50 -13.62
N HIS A 642 -15.05 21.11 -13.81
CA HIS A 642 -13.90 21.96 -13.48
C HIS A 642 -12.98 22.28 -14.67
N PHE A 643 -12.78 21.34 -15.60
CA PHE A 643 -11.73 21.43 -16.63
C PHE A 643 -12.26 21.55 -18.06
N LEU A 644 -13.44 21.03 -18.36
CA LEU A 644 -13.90 20.84 -19.74
C LEU A 644 -15.19 21.63 -19.98
N HIS A 645 -15.32 22.28 -21.14
CA HIS A 645 -16.61 22.83 -21.53
C HIS A 645 -17.63 21.70 -21.66
N ALA A 646 -18.86 21.94 -21.23
CA ALA A 646 -19.94 20.96 -21.34
C ALA A 646 -20.10 20.50 -22.80
N SER A 647 -19.57 19.33 -23.12
CA SER A 647 -19.76 18.70 -24.41
C SER A 647 -21.13 18.04 -24.42
N GLY A 648 -22.13 18.74 -24.97
CA GLY A 648 -23.44 18.23 -25.38
C GLY A 648 -23.99 17.08 -24.53
N GLU A 649 -24.80 17.41 -23.52
CA GLU A 649 -25.80 16.47 -23.01
C GLU A 649 -26.49 15.79 -24.21
N THR A 650 -26.44 14.46 -24.30
CA THR A 650 -27.39 13.73 -25.13
C THR A 650 -28.49 13.17 -24.23
N PRO A 651 -29.72 13.70 -24.31
CA PRO A 651 -30.93 12.97 -23.90
C PRO A 651 -31.06 11.68 -24.75
N PRO A 652 -31.90 10.71 -24.35
CA PRO A 652 -31.94 9.40 -24.99
C PRO A 652 -32.22 9.47 -26.50
N VAL A 653 -31.44 8.69 -27.24
CA VAL A 653 -31.38 8.60 -28.71
C VAL A 653 -32.76 8.28 -29.32
N SER A 654 -33.21 9.11 -30.26
CA SER A 654 -34.12 8.70 -31.33
C SER A 654 -33.39 8.76 -32.67
N ALA A 655 -33.32 7.62 -33.35
CA ALA A 655 -32.63 7.34 -34.60
C ALA A 655 -32.91 8.32 -35.76
N PHE A 656 -31.92 8.60 -36.60
CA PHE A 656 -32.09 8.79 -38.06
C PHE A 656 -30.74 8.66 -38.82
N ASP A 657 -30.79 7.89 -39.92
CA ASP A 657 -29.73 7.51 -40.87
C ASP A 657 -29.22 8.64 -41.80
N GLY A 658 -27.97 8.52 -42.29
CA GLY A 658 -27.57 8.98 -43.64
C GLY A 658 -26.07 9.37 -43.84
N PRO A 659 -25.38 9.03 -44.95
CA PRO A 659 -23.90 8.99 -45.04
C PRO A 659 -23.23 9.95 -46.08
N VAL A 660 -21.88 9.91 -46.14
CA VAL A 660 -20.94 10.33 -47.24
C VAL A 660 -20.51 11.82 -47.23
N GLY A 661 -19.26 12.27 -47.51
CA GLY A 661 -18.02 11.68 -48.05
C GLY A 661 -16.83 12.68 -48.09
N ALA A 662 -15.71 12.22 -48.65
CA ALA A 662 -14.33 12.75 -48.59
C ALA A 662 -13.97 13.90 -49.55
N SER A 663 -12.86 14.63 -49.30
CA SER A 663 -11.69 14.79 -50.21
C SER A 663 -10.69 15.93 -49.85
N ASP A 664 -9.39 15.60 -49.97
CA ASP A 664 -8.21 16.34 -50.50
C ASP A 664 -7.49 17.48 -49.74
N GLY A 665 -6.17 17.28 -49.57
CA GLY A 665 -5.15 18.25 -49.09
C GLY A 665 -4.48 19.07 -50.21
N PRO A 666 -3.50 19.96 -49.89
CA PRO A 666 -2.09 19.63 -50.21
C PRO A 666 -0.98 20.25 -49.31
N THR A 667 0.22 19.73 -49.54
CA THR A 667 1.61 19.96 -49.06
C THR A 667 2.22 21.36 -49.25
N VAL A 668 3.23 21.77 -48.43
CA VAL A 668 4.50 22.45 -48.82
C VAL A 668 5.60 22.41 -47.70
N THR A 669 6.85 22.36 -48.19
CA THR A 669 8.24 22.12 -47.75
C THR A 669 8.92 22.98 -46.64
N ILE A 670 9.97 22.39 -46.04
CA ILE A 670 10.84 22.75 -44.89
C ILE A 670 12.11 23.54 -45.29
N GLY A 671 12.69 24.34 -44.36
CA GLY A 671 14.12 24.69 -44.37
C GLY A 671 14.70 25.40 -43.10
N GLY A 672 15.71 24.79 -42.46
CA GLY A 672 16.86 25.43 -41.75
C GLY A 672 16.84 25.59 -40.20
N PRO A 673 18.00 25.72 -39.50
CA PRO A 673 18.45 24.75 -38.48
C PRO A 673 18.49 25.19 -36.99
N ASP A 674 18.11 24.23 -36.13
CA ASP A 674 18.54 23.77 -34.79
C ASP A 674 18.82 24.73 -33.61
N VAL A 675 17.71 25.08 -32.94
CA VAL A 675 17.56 25.10 -31.47
C VAL A 675 16.55 23.99 -31.17
N ILE A 676 16.81 23.03 -30.27
CA ILE A 676 15.76 22.08 -29.84
C ILE A 676 14.82 22.83 -28.90
N VAL A 677 13.89 23.55 -29.50
CA VAL A 677 12.64 23.94 -28.87
C VAL A 677 11.84 22.65 -28.80
N ALA A 678 11.58 22.14 -27.59
CA ALA A 678 10.41 21.29 -27.40
C ALA A 678 9.18 22.17 -27.66
N GLY A 679 8.85 22.33 -28.94
CA GLY A 679 7.58 22.94 -29.33
C GLY A 679 6.44 22.00 -28.92
N PRO A 680 5.17 22.41 -29.09
CA PRO A 680 4.04 21.52 -28.91
C PRO A 680 4.10 20.48 -30.04
N ASN A 681 4.92 19.44 -29.88
CA ASN A 681 4.96 18.19 -30.64
C ASN A 681 6.15 17.31 -30.20
N THR A 682 5.89 16.40 -29.26
CA THR A 682 6.12 14.98 -29.56
C THR A 682 4.78 14.34 -29.88
N THR A 683 4.05 14.91 -30.84
CA THR A 683 3.22 14.08 -31.69
C THR A 683 4.14 13.69 -32.84
N ASN A 684 4.31 12.39 -33.07
CA ASN A 684 4.51 11.98 -34.45
C ASN A 684 3.38 12.65 -35.23
N SER A 685 3.68 13.38 -36.31
CA SER A 685 2.69 14.01 -37.19
C SER A 685 1.81 12.99 -37.95
N SER A 686 1.60 11.82 -37.37
CA SER A 686 0.85 10.66 -37.84
C SER A 686 -0.22 10.20 -36.84
N GLU A 687 -0.28 10.76 -35.62
CA GLU A 687 -1.27 10.37 -34.61
C GLU A 687 -2.63 11.02 -34.88
N SER A 688 -3.72 10.26 -34.70
CA SER A 688 -5.07 10.76 -34.92
C SER A 688 -5.50 11.72 -33.80
N PRO A 689 -6.42 12.67 -34.06
CA PRO A 689 -7.02 13.51 -33.02
C PRO A 689 -7.63 12.70 -31.86
N VAL A 690 -8.14 11.50 -32.15
CA VAL A 690 -8.70 10.56 -31.15
C VAL A 690 -7.62 10.05 -30.19
N ALA A 691 -6.46 9.65 -30.72
CA ALA A 691 -5.33 9.21 -29.90
C ALA A 691 -4.78 10.34 -29.01
N LEU A 692 -4.75 11.58 -29.52
CA LEU A 692 -4.36 12.74 -28.72
C LEU A 692 -5.36 13.04 -27.61
N GLN A 693 -6.66 12.96 -27.91
CA GLN A 693 -7.72 13.08 -26.90
C GLN A 693 -7.58 12.01 -25.81
N TYR A 694 -7.24 10.77 -26.18
CA TYR A 694 -7.03 9.69 -25.22
C TYR A 694 -5.88 10.00 -24.25
N LYS A 695 -4.71 10.42 -24.77
CA LYS A 695 -3.56 10.84 -23.95
C LYS A 695 -3.87 12.03 -23.05
N ALA A 696 -4.65 12.99 -23.55
CA ALA A 696 -5.12 14.11 -22.76
C ALA A 696 -6.05 13.65 -21.63
N PHE A 697 -6.97 12.72 -21.92
CA PHE A 697 -7.88 12.15 -20.93
C PHE A 697 -7.14 11.43 -19.81
N THR A 698 -6.09 10.66 -20.11
CA THR A 698 -5.33 9.98 -19.06
C THR A 698 -4.69 10.98 -18.09
N HIS A 699 -4.06 12.03 -18.60
CA HIS A 699 -3.48 13.10 -17.78
C HIS A 699 -4.54 13.87 -16.98
N LEU A 700 -5.64 14.30 -17.61
CA LEU A 700 -6.72 15.03 -16.93
C LEU A 700 -7.36 14.18 -15.81
N SER A 701 -7.53 12.87 -16.02
CA SER A 701 -8.05 11.98 -15.00
C SER A 701 -7.15 11.90 -13.76
N GLN A 702 -5.82 11.94 -13.95
CA GLN A 702 -4.87 11.96 -12.82
C GLN A 702 -4.85 13.32 -12.11
N VAL A 703 -5.03 14.43 -12.83
CA VAL A 703 -5.18 15.76 -12.23
C VAL A 703 -6.46 15.84 -11.40
N GLN A 704 -7.59 15.35 -11.94
CA GLN A 704 -8.85 15.24 -11.23
C GLN A 704 -8.70 14.43 -9.93
N GLN A 705 -8.08 13.25 -10.03
CA GLN A 705 -7.84 12.38 -8.89
C GLN A 705 -6.99 13.07 -7.82
N ALA A 706 -5.86 13.66 -8.19
CA ALA A 706 -4.97 14.33 -7.25
C ALA A 706 -5.66 15.49 -6.49
N LEU A 707 -6.43 16.33 -7.19
CA LEU A 707 -7.17 17.44 -6.59
C LEU A 707 -8.29 16.97 -5.64
N ALA A 708 -9.00 15.89 -6.01
CA ALA A 708 -10.02 15.31 -5.15
C ALA A 708 -9.41 14.77 -3.84
N TYR A 709 -8.26 14.11 -3.91
CA TYR A 709 -7.59 13.57 -2.72
C TYR A 709 -6.98 14.69 -1.86
N GLU A 710 -6.44 15.74 -2.47
CA GLU A 710 -6.01 16.95 -1.74
C GLU A 710 -7.18 17.60 -0.99
N THR A 711 -8.36 17.67 -1.60
CA THR A 711 -9.57 18.22 -0.97
C THR A 711 -10.01 17.35 0.21
N ALA A 712 -10.10 16.04 0.01
CA ALA A 712 -10.45 15.06 1.05
C ALA A 712 -9.48 15.11 2.23
N ALA A 713 -8.17 15.11 1.95
CA ALA A 713 -7.12 15.22 2.96
C ALA A 713 -7.24 16.52 3.76
N GLY A 714 -7.56 17.63 3.08
CA GLY A 714 -7.86 18.90 3.73
C GLY A 714 -8.98 18.79 4.75
N VAL A 715 -10.11 18.16 4.39
CA VAL A 715 -11.26 18.02 5.29
C VAL A 715 -10.90 17.20 6.53
N TRP A 716 -10.42 15.98 6.33
CA TRP A 716 -10.21 15.04 7.44
C TRP A 716 -9.04 15.42 8.33
N ARG A 717 -7.93 15.93 7.78
CA ARG A 717 -6.79 16.36 8.60
C ARG A 717 -7.11 17.58 9.46
N ARG A 718 -7.95 18.50 8.98
CA ARG A 718 -8.43 19.63 9.80
C ARG A 718 -9.47 19.20 10.85
N GLY A 719 -10.21 18.13 10.58
CA GLY A 719 -11.21 17.56 11.49
C GLY A 719 -10.64 16.91 12.76
N ARG A 720 -9.31 16.78 12.89
CA ARG A 720 -8.68 16.13 14.04
C ARG A 720 -8.99 16.76 15.40
N ASP A 721 -9.13 18.08 15.44
CA ASP A 721 -9.43 18.84 16.66
C ASP A 721 -10.89 19.31 16.71
N ASP A 722 -11.72 18.89 15.75
CA ASP A 722 -13.15 19.15 15.81
C ASP A 722 -13.78 18.31 16.94
N PRO A 723 -14.45 18.92 17.93
CA PRO A 723 -15.00 18.18 19.07
C PRO A 723 -16.11 17.18 18.71
N ALA A 724 -16.79 17.38 17.59
CA ALA A 724 -17.87 16.53 17.12
C ALA A 724 -17.33 15.36 16.29
N THR A 725 -16.30 15.59 15.48
CA THR A 725 -15.75 14.58 14.57
C THR A 725 -14.53 13.89 15.16
N ARG A 726 -13.49 14.65 15.54
CA ARG A 726 -12.19 14.16 15.99
C ARG A 726 -11.62 13.11 15.03
N THR A 727 -11.49 13.50 13.76
CA THR A 727 -11.01 12.62 12.69
C THR A 727 -9.52 12.32 12.89
N MET A 728 -9.13 11.05 12.96
CA MET A 728 -7.78 10.64 13.36
C MET A 728 -7.14 9.63 12.40
N GLY A 729 -7.69 9.49 11.19
CA GLY A 729 -7.01 8.75 10.15
C GLY A 729 -7.66 8.83 8.78
N MET A 730 -6.83 8.75 7.75
CA MET A 730 -7.25 8.54 6.36
C MET A 730 -6.26 7.60 5.64
N LEU A 731 -6.79 6.49 5.16
CA LEU A 731 -6.09 5.53 4.31
C LEU A 731 -6.81 5.52 2.96
N TYR A 732 -6.19 6.06 1.93
CA TYR A 732 -6.85 6.13 0.63
C TYR A 732 -6.86 4.78 -0.09
N TRP A 733 -7.91 4.54 -0.87
CA TRP A 733 -7.96 3.48 -1.85
C TRP A 733 -7.40 4.02 -3.16
N GLN A 734 -6.34 3.47 -3.75
CA GLN A 734 -5.42 2.43 -3.22
C GLN A 734 -3.97 2.81 -3.53
N LEU A 735 -2.97 2.11 -2.96
CA LEU A 735 -1.56 2.45 -3.14
C LEU A 735 -1.08 2.12 -4.55
N ASN A 736 -1.10 0.83 -4.91
CA ASN A 736 -0.46 0.23 -6.08
C ASN A 736 -1.46 -0.43 -7.05
N ASP A 737 -0.99 -0.73 -8.26
CA ASP A 737 -1.72 -1.45 -9.31
C ASP A 737 -1.13 -2.85 -9.53
N ILE A 738 -2.02 -3.84 -9.71
CA ILE A 738 -1.64 -5.22 -10.07
C ILE A 738 -1.37 -5.38 -11.58
N TRP A 739 -1.88 -4.47 -12.42
CA TRP A 739 -1.75 -4.47 -13.87
C TRP A 739 -2.00 -3.07 -14.45
N GLN A 740 -1.74 -2.85 -15.74
CA GLN A 740 -1.89 -1.54 -16.37
C GLN A 740 -3.36 -1.27 -16.77
N GLY A 741 -4.20 -0.87 -15.82
CA GLY A 741 -5.61 -0.52 -16.06
C GLY A 741 -6.05 0.73 -15.29
N PRO A 742 -7.21 1.33 -15.63
CA PRO A 742 -7.81 2.38 -14.80
C PRO A 742 -8.13 1.84 -13.40
N SER A 743 -7.75 2.59 -12.37
CA SER A 743 -7.88 2.20 -10.97
C SER A 743 -7.80 3.41 -10.05
N TRP A 744 -7.96 3.19 -8.75
CA TRP A 744 -7.76 4.20 -7.72
C TRP A 744 -6.31 4.32 -7.25
N SER A 745 -5.38 3.62 -7.91
CA SER A 745 -4.00 3.57 -7.45
C SER A 745 -3.30 4.92 -7.56
N SER A 746 -2.31 5.14 -6.71
CA SER A 746 -1.35 6.24 -6.84
C SER A 746 -0.05 5.83 -7.54
N ILE A 747 0.25 4.53 -7.57
CA ILE A 747 1.43 3.94 -8.19
C ILE A 747 0.95 2.98 -9.28
N ASN A 748 1.38 3.22 -10.52
CA ASN A 748 1.13 2.32 -11.64
C ASN A 748 1.80 0.95 -11.41
N HIS A 749 1.34 -0.05 -12.16
CA HIS A 749 2.05 -1.32 -12.28
C HIS A 749 3.49 -1.08 -12.78
N GLY A 750 4.46 -1.79 -12.20
CA GLY A 750 5.88 -1.54 -12.43
C GLY A 750 6.47 -0.39 -11.61
N GLY A 751 5.70 0.24 -10.72
CA GLY A 751 6.23 1.12 -9.68
C GLY A 751 6.36 2.60 -10.05
N GLN A 752 5.92 3.02 -11.25
CA GLN A 752 5.92 4.42 -11.67
C GLN A 752 4.83 5.21 -10.90
N TRP A 753 5.19 6.32 -10.29
CA TRP A 753 4.27 7.20 -9.57
C TRP A 753 3.31 7.93 -10.53
N LYS A 754 2.01 7.92 -10.21
CA LYS A 754 1.00 8.81 -10.82
C LYS A 754 1.03 10.18 -10.13
N LEU A 755 0.36 11.17 -10.72
CA LEU A 755 0.26 12.52 -10.12
C LEU A 755 -0.28 12.51 -8.68
N LEU A 756 -1.17 11.57 -8.36
CA LEU A 756 -1.68 11.40 -7.00
C LEU A 756 -0.56 11.13 -5.98
N HIS A 757 0.43 10.29 -6.30
CA HIS A 757 1.50 9.98 -5.34
C HIS A 757 2.39 11.20 -5.07
N HIS A 758 2.64 12.02 -6.11
CA HIS A 758 3.33 13.30 -5.93
C HIS A 758 2.50 14.31 -5.12
N ALA A 759 1.18 14.32 -5.31
CA ALA A 759 0.27 15.13 -4.50
C ALA A 759 0.24 14.68 -3.03
N ALA A 760 0.29 13.36 -2.78
CA ALA A 760 0.35 12.78 -1.43
C ALA A 760 1.52 13.34 -0.63
N ARG A 761 2.68 13.54 -1.25
CA ARG A 761 3.83 14.16 -0.59
C ARG A 761 3.52 15.55 0.00
N ARG A 762 2.59 16.30 -0.61
CA ARG A 762 2.13 17.61 -0.12
C ARG A 762 1.06 17.46 0.94
N PHE A 763 0.00 16.70 0.67
CA PHE A 763 -1.15 16.60 1.57
C PHE A 763 -0.93 15.65 2.76
N PHE A 764 0.15 14.86 2.77
CA PHE A 764 0.63 14.08 3.93
C PHE A 764 1.89 14.66 4.57
N ALA A 765 2.33 15.86 4.17
CA ALA A 765 3.39 16.56 4.88
C ALA A 765 3.06 16.66 6.39
N PRO A 766 4.02 16.40 7.30
CA PRO A 766 3.80 16.48 8.75
C PRO A 766 3.22 17.81 9.20
N VAL A 767 3.71 18.90 8.60
CA VAL A 767 3.11 20.23 8.71
C VAL A 767 2.44 20.58 7.39
N TYR A 768 1.12 20.65 7.39
CA TYR A 768 0.31 20.83 6.19
C TYR A 768 -0.56 22.07 6.28
N LEU A 769 -0.50 22.88 5.21
CA LEU A 769 -1.34 24.07 5.05
C LEU A 769 -2.53 23.68 4.18
N SER A 770 -3.72 23.79 4.75
CA SER A 770 -4.96 23.44 4.06
C SER A 770 -5.81 24.68 3.85
N ALA A 771 -6.12 24.99 2.59
CA ALA A 771 -6.92 26.15 2.20
C ALA A 771 -8.22 25.72 1.51
N TRP A 772 -9.34 26.35 1.85
CA TRP A 772 -10.64 26.01 1.26
C TRP A 772 -11.59 27.20 1.28
N ARG A 773 -12.60 27.14 0.41
CA ARG A 773 -13.69 28.12 0.36
C ARG A 773 -14.76 27.78 1.39
N ASP A 774 -15.15 28.76 2.19
CA ASP A 774 -16.32 28.72 3.08
C ASP A 774 -17.20 29.94 2.79
N GLY A 775 -18.25 29.72 2.00
CA GLY A 775 -19.09 30.80 1.45
C GLY A 775 -18.26 31.79 0.63
N ASP A 776 -18.25 33.06 1.05
CA ASP A 776 -17.49 34.14 0.40
C ASP A 776 -16.10 34.37 1.03
N THR A 777 -15.64 33.45 1.87
CA THR A 777 -14.35 33.55 2.57
C THR A 777 -13.43 32.41 2.17
N LEU A 778 -12.18 32.74 1.82
CA LEU A 778 -11.10 31.75 1.77
C LEU A 778 -10.54 31.58 3.17
N ARG A 779 -10.53 30.35 3.67
CA ARG A 779 -9.95 30.00 4.98
C ARG A 779 -8.70 29.16 4.77
N ALA A 780 -7.79 29.25 5.72
CA ALA A 780 -6.59 28.42 5.79
C ALA A 780 -6.36 27.94 7.23
N SER A 781 -6.01 26.66 7.39
CA SER A 781 -5.61 26.06 8.66
C SER A 781 -4.26 25.38 8.52
N LEU A 782 -3.50 25.38 9.61
CA LEU A 782 -2.27 24.60 9.73
C LEU A 782 -2.56 23.34 10.52
N VAL A 783 -2.22 22.21 9.92
CA VAL A 783 -2.21 20.89 10.57
C VAL A 783 -0.75 20.56 10.89
N ASN A 784 -0.50 20.12 12.12
CA ASN A 784 0.80 19.68 12.59
C ASN A 784 0.68 18.31 13.26
N ASP A 785 1.17 17.29 12.57
CA ASP A 785 1.19 15.91 13.06
C ASP A 785 2.46 15.58 13.85
N LEU A 786 3.40 16.52 13.97
CA LEU A 786 4.61 16.30 14.75
C LEU A 786 4.33 16.50 16.25
N PRO A 787 5.05 15.77 17.12
CA PRO A 787 5.05 15.99 18.57
C PRO A 787 5.85 17.23 18.99
N LEU A 788 5.96 18.24 18.10
CA LEU A 788 6.77 19.44 18.27
C LEU A 788 5.93 20.68 17.93
N ASP A 789 6.15 21.76 18.67
CA ASP A 789 5.62 23.07 18.31
C ASP A 789 6.41 23.63 17.13
N VAL A 790 5.72 24.09 16.09
CA VAL A 790 6.33 24.61 14.86
C VAL A 790 5.98 26.09 14.68
N ARG A 791 7.01 26.94 14.55
CA ARG A 791 6.85 28.37 14.24
C ARG A 791 7.35 28.64 12.84
N GLY A 792 6.63 29.45 12.08
CA GLY A 792 6.96 29.74 10.69
C GLY A 792 6.40 31.07 10.20
N LEU A 793 6.60 31.33 8.92
CA LEU A 793 6.06 32.50 8.23
C LEU A 793 4.98 32.05 7.26
N LEU A 794 3.78 32.62 7.41
CA LEU A 794 2.66 32.47 6.48
C LEU A 794 2.64 33.67 5.52
N SER A 795 2.59 33.42 4.22
CA SER A 795 2.34 34.44 3.19
C SER A 795 1.21 34.02 2.27
N VAL A 796 0.56 35.02 1.66
CA VAL A 796 -0.49 34.83 0.65
C VAL A 796 -0.20 35.75 -0.51
N ASP A 797 -0.03 35.18 -1.69
CA ASP A 797 0.23 35.89 -2.94
C ASP A 797 -0.81 35.51 -3.99
N ALA A 798 -1.10 36.41 -4.92
CA ALA A 798 -1.83 36.11 -6.14
C ALA A 798 -0.85 36.07 -7.32
N VAL A 799 -0.83 34.93 -8.03
CA VAL A 799 -0.03 34.74 -9.24
C VAL A 799 -0.97 34.75 -10.45
N LEU A 800 -0.81 35.74 -11.33
CA LEU A 800 -1.63 35.85 -12.54
C LEU A 800 -1.29 34.70 -13.51
N TYR A 801 -2.28 34.11 -14.18
CA TYR A 801 -2.01 33.06 -15.18
C TYR A 801 -1.16 33.57 -16.35
N ALA A 802 -1.36 34.85 -16.70
CA ALA A 802 -0.58 35.53 -17.73
C ALA A 802 0.78 36.05 -17.24
N ALA A 803 1.19 35.79 -15.99
CA ALA A 803 2.45 36.26 -15.47
C ALA A 803 3.64 35.75 -16.30
N ARG A 804 4.66 36.59 -16.42
CA ARG A 804 5.93 36.31 -17.12
C ARG A 804 7.14 36.64 -16.25
N SER A 805 6.95 37.40 -15.18
CA SER A 805 8.00 37.76 -14.24
C SER A 805 7.48 37.81 -12.80
N GLU A 806 8.41 37.76 -11.84
CA GLU A 806 8.10 37.88 -10.42
C GLU A 806 7.39 39.21 -10.07
N ALA A 807 7.60 40.26 -10.88
CA ALA A 807 6.93 41.55 -10.72
C ALA A 807 5.41 41.48 -10.96
N ASP A 808 4.91 40.39 -11.55
CA ASP A 808 3.48 40.17 -11.82
C ASP A 808 2.78 39.47 -10.63
N VAL A 809 3.51 39.16 -9.56
CA VAL A 809 2.97 38.58 -8.32
C VAL A 809 2.44 39.69 -7.42
N VAL A 810 1.19 39.55 -6.97
CA VAL A 810 0.57 40.50 -6.03
C VAL A 810 0.60 39.92 -4.62
N THR A 811 1.35 40.53 -3.71
CA THR A 811 1.35 40.13 -2.30
C THR A 811 0.09 40.62 -1.59
N LEU A 812 -0.67 39.68 -1.01
CA LEU A 812 -1.92 39.94 -0.30
C LEU A 812 -1.73 39.86 1.23
N LEU A 813 -0.89 38.93 1.68
CA LEU A 813 -0.40 38.84 3.05
C LEU A 813 1.13 38.70 3.01
N PRO A 814 1.89 39.71 3.48
CA PRO A 814 3.34 39.55 3.60
C PRO A 814 3.69 38.49 4.64
N PRO A 815 4.91 37.92 4.61
CA PRO A 815 5.35 36.90 5.56
C PRO A 815 5.06 37.28 7.02
N THR A 816 4.13 36.54 7.63
CA THR A 816 3.58 36.81 8.95
C THR A 816 3.87 35.64 9.88
N ALA A 817 4.44 35.94 11.05
CA ALA A 817 4.76 34.91 12.05
C ALA A 817 3.50 34.16 12.47
N THR A 818 3.54 32.84 12.34
CA THR A 818 2.44 31.92 12.62
C THR A 818 2.96 30.71 13.40
N HIS A 819 2.11 30.14 14.25
CA HIS A 819 2.44 29.03 15.14
C HIS A 819 1.48 27.87 14.90
N ALA A 820 2.02 26.66 14.79
CA ALA A 820 1.28 25.40 14.77
C ALA A 820 1.71 24.58 15.98
N ALA A 821 0.79 24.34 16.92
CA ALA A 821 1.10 23.57 18.12
C ALA A 821 1.27 22.08 17.80
N ALA A 822 2.04 21.35 18.60
CA ALA A 822 2.23 19.91 18.44
C ALA A 822 0.90 19.15 18.38
N LEU A 823 0.77 18.22 17.45
CA LEU A 823 -0.41 17.33 17.33
C LEU A 823 -1.76 18.08 17.25
N THR A 824 -1.83 19.16 16.48
CA THR A 824 -3.07 19.97 16.32
C THR A 824 -3.39 20.34 14.88
N ALA A 825 -4.63 20.75 14.63
CA ALA A 825 -5.09 21.51 13.48
C ALA A 825 -5.75 22.81 13.96
N ALA A 826 -5.22 23.95 13.53
CA ALA A 826 -5.71 25.26 13.96
C ALA A 826 -5.93 26.22 12.79
N PRO A 827 -6.96 27.09 12.85
CA PRO A 827 -7.12 28.19 11.92
C PRO A 827 -5.88 29.08 11.88
N ALA A 828 -5.35 29.34 10.69
CA ALA A 828 -4.13 30.13 10.48
C ALA A 828 -4.42 31.49 9.83
N TRP A 829 -5.35 31.54 8.88
CA TRP A 829 -5.70 32.77 8.17
C TRP A 829 -7.07 32.69 7.49
N SER A 830 -7.68 33.84 7.23
CA SER A 830 -8.88 33.95 6.39
C SER A 830 -8.93 35.29 5.66
N GLY A 831 -9.50 35.30 4.45
CA GLY A 831 -9.72 36.52 3.68
C GLY A 831 -11.00 36.44 2.85
N GLY A 832 -11.77 37.52 2.79
CA GLY A 832 -12.99 37.58 1.97
C GLY A 832 -12.65 37.62 0.48
N LEU A 833 -13.21 36.74 -0.32
CA LEU A 833 -12.87 36.57 -1.74
C LEU A 833 -13.04 37.86 -2.56
N ALA A 834 -14.11 38.62 -2.31
CA ALA A 834 -14.32 39.92 -2.96
C ALA A 834 -13.21 40.93 -2.61
N SER A 835 -12.79 40.97 -1.33
CA SER A 835 -11.74 41.88 -0.88
C SER A 835 -10.36 41.51 -1.44
N LEU A 836 -10.10 40.22 -1.62
CA LEU A 836 -8.88 39.71 -2.25
C LEU A 836 -8.87 40.05 -3.74
N ALA A 837 -9.97 39.81 -4.46
CA ALA A 837 -10.10 40.18 -5.86
C ALA A 837 -9.92 41.69 -6.09
N ASP A 838 -10.50 42.52 -5.23
CA ASP A 838 -10.31 43.97 -5.24
C ASP A 838 -8.85 44.37 -5.02
N ALA A 839 -8.14 43.69 -4.11
CA ALA A 839 -6.74 43.94 -3.83
C ALA A 839 -5.83 43.53 -5.00
N VAL A 840 -6.13 42.41 -5.67
CA VAL A 840 -5.43 41.98 -6.89
C VAL A 840 -5.66 43.00 -8.00
N THR A 841 -6.92 43.37 -8.26
CA THR A 841 -7.29 44.28 -9.35
C THR A 841 -6.64 45.67 -9.20
N ARG A 842 -6.50 46.18 -7.97
CA ARG A 842 -5.84 47.47 -7.72
C ARG A 842 -4.32 47.44 -7.92
N GLN A 843 -3.69 46.28 -7.75
CA GLN A 843 -2.23 46.13 -7.75
C GLN A 843 -1.69 45.57 -9.07
N ALA A 844 -2.48 44.77 -9.78
CA ALA A 844 -2.15 44.24 -11.10
C ALA A 844 -2.21 45.34 -12.17
N GLN A 845 -1.41 45.22 -13.24
CA GLN A 845 -1.52 46.13 -14.38
C GLN A 845 -2.82 45.84 -15.17
N PRO A 846 -3.56 46.85 -15.67
CA PRO A 846 -4.85 46.66 -16.34
C PRO A 846 -4.83 45.72 -17.56
N THR A 847 -3.68 45.52 -18.20
CA THR A 847 -3.52 44.67 -19.38
C THR A 847 -3.22 43.20 -19.06
N GLN A 848 -3.07 42.84 -17.78
CA GLN A 848 -2.65 41.50 -17.35
C GLN A 848 -3.81 40.61 -16.89
N LEU A 849 -4.97 41.20 -16.62
CA LEU A 849 -6.19 40.48 -16.23
C LEU A 849 -7.18 40.51 -17.40
N THR A 850 -7.60 39.34 -17.88
CA THR A 850 -8.75 39.24 -18.79
C THR A 850 -10.04 39.24 -17.97
N TYR A 851 -10.03 38.52 -16.84
CA TYR A 851 -11.08 38.50 -15.83
C TYR A 851 -10.52 38.87 -14.45
N THR A 852 -11.37 39.39 -13.56
CA THR A 852 -11.00 39.74 -12.18
C THR A 852 -10.64 38.54 -11.29
N SER A 853 -10.70 37.32 -11.83
CA SER A 853 -10.39 36.04 -11.19
C SER A 853 -9.23 35.29 -11.88
N ASP A 854 -8.52 35.92 -12.83
CA ASP A 854 -7.44 35.29 -13.62
C ASP A 854 -6.11 35.19 -12.86
N TYR A 855 -6.16 34.54 -11.71
CA TYR A 855 -5.01 34.27 -10.87
C TYR A 855 -5.23 33.03 -10.02
N VAL A 856 -4.14 32.46 -9.54
CA VAL A 856 -4.14 31.49 -8.45
C VAL A 856 -3.69 32.17 -7.17
N LEU A 857 -4.41 31.91 -6.08
CA LEU A 857 -3.98 32.27 -4.74
C LEU A 857 -3.00 31.22 -4.24
N ARG A 858 -1.78 31.65 -3.96
CA ARG A 858 -0.69 30.84 -3.47
C ARG A 858 -0.46 31.17 -1.99
N LEU A 859 -0.85 30.26 -1.12
CA LEU A 859 -0.60 30.36 0.31
C LEU A 859 0.62 29.52 0.66
N ARG A 860 1.56 30.08 1.43
CA ARG A 860 2.80 29.38 1.81
C ARG A 860 3.06 29.50 3.29
N PHE A 861 3.37 28.39 3.94
CA PHE A 861 3.88 28.36 5.30
C PHE A 861 5.28 27.77 5.31
N CYS A 862 6.27 28.57 5.70
CA CYS A 862 7.65 28.14 5.80
C CYS A 862 8.06 28.03 7.28
N PRO A 863 8.34 26.82 7.79
CA PRO A 863 8.89 26.63 9.14
C PRO A 863 10.19 27.42 9.34
N THR A 864 10.37 27.96 10.54
CA THR A 864 11.52 28.79 10.93
C THR A 864 12.08 28.45 12.31
N ALA A 865 11.33 27.74 13.15
CA ALA A 865 11.80 27.25 14.44
C ALA A 865 10.91 26.07 14.89
N VAL A 866 11.47 25.18 15.70
CA VAL A 866 10.73 24.11 16.37
C VAL A 866 11.08 24.05 17.85
N GLN A 867 10.15 23.57 18.66
CA GLN A 867 10.34 23.40 20.09
C GLN A 867 9.72 22.08 20.55
N ALA A 868 10.43 21.34 21.40
CA ALA A 868 9.91 20.12 22.01
C ALA A 868 8.66 20.44 22.84
N ALA A 869 7.58 19.71 22.58
CA ALA A 869 6.37 19.83 23.38
C ALA A 869 6.53 19.06 24.69
N VAL A 870 6.01 19.63 25.78
CA VAL A 870 6.14 19.05 27.12
C VAL A 870 5.42 17.71 27.19
N GLY A 871 6.14 16.65 27.54
CA GLY A 871 5.59 15.30 27.73
C GLY A 871 5.35 14.51 26.44
N LEU A 872 5.83 15.01 25.29
CA LEU A 872 5.81 14.29 24.02
C LEU A 872 7.25 13.90 23.61
N PRO A 873 7.42 12.82 22.82
CA PRO A 873 8.75 12.42 22.34
C PRO A 873 9.31 13.44 21.36
N ASN A 874 10.65 13.56 21.31
CA ASN A 874 11.34 14.36 20.30
C ASN A 874 11.92 13.44 19.21
N PRO A 875 11.33 13.40 17.99
CA PRO A 875 11.77 12.50 16.94
C PRO A 875 13.15 12.83 16.35
N PHE A 876 13.70 14.00 16.68
CA PHE A 876 14.99 14.46 16.16
C PHE A 876 16.12 14.42 17.20
N GLU A 877 15.84 13.98 18.43
CA GLU A 877 16.87 13.68 19.41
C GLU A 877 17.36 12.24 19.29
N VAL A 878 18.66 12.05 19.38
CA VAL A 878 19.24 10.71 19.58
C VAL A 878 19.06 10.39 21.06
N GLU A 879 18.22 9.42 21.40
CA GLU A 879 18.11 8.92 22.77
C GLU A 879 19.46 8.35 23.22
N THR A 880 20.30 9.18 23.83
CA THR A 880 21.47 8.71 24.57
C THR A 880 20.96 8.12 25.87
N ALA A 881 21.11 6.80 26.02
CA ALA A 881 20.86 6.14 27.29
C ALA A 881 21.78 6.74 28.38
N GLY A 882 21.24 7.63 29.19
CA GLY A 882 21.91 8.28 30.32
C GLY A 882 22.17 9.78 30.12
N ASP A 883 21.31 10.63 30.67
CA ASP A 883 21.55 11.28 31.97
C ASP A 883 20.39 12.21 32.34
N GLY A 884 20.07 12.25 33.63
CA GLY A 884 18.97 13.03 34.17
C GLY A 884 19.21 14.54 34.17
N ALA A 885 18.08 15.26 34.16
CA ALA A 885 17.87 16.60 34.70
C ALA A 885 18.88 17.70 34.28
N GLY A 886 18.46 18.55 33.34
CA GLY A 886 19.11 19.84 33.12
C GLY A 886 18.39 20.68 32.09
N GLY A 887 17.34 21.39 32.51
CA GLY A 887 16.80 22.48 31.71
C GLY A 887 17.87 23.55 31.48
N ASN A 888 18.01 24.01 30.25
CA ASN A 888 18.61 25.31 29.98
C ASN A 888 18.07 25.91 28.68
N ASP A 889 17.31 26.98 28.86
CA ASP A 889 17.06 28.02 27.87
C ASP A 889 18.38 28.44 27.20
N THR A 890 18.49 28.24 25.90
CA THR A 890 19.46 28.99 25.09
C THR A 890 18.73 29.77 24.00
N GLN A 891 18.38 31.01 24.34
CA GLN A 891 18.06 32.05 23.36
C GLN A 891 19.28 32.29 22.45
N VAL A 892 19.11 32.16 21.14
CA VAL A 892 20.09 32.64 20.15
C VAL A 892 19.44 33.72 19.27
N ALA A 893 20.21 34.79 19.09
CA ALA A 893 19.79 36.09 18.56
C ALA A 893 19.29 36.07 17.10
N ALA A 894 18.28 36.90 16.84
CA ALA A 894 17.71 37.16 15.52
C ALA A 894 18.72 37.80 14.56
N ALA A 895 18.84 37.24 13.35
CA ALA A 895 19.51 37.87 12.21
C ALA A 895 18.46 38.32 11.17
N SER A 896 18.74 39.48 10.59
CA SER A 896 17.86 40.34 9.81
C SER A 896 17.52 39.86 8.39
N SER A 897 16.31 40.23 7.97
CA SER A 897 15.75 40.28 6.61
C SER A 897 16.73 40.51 5.45
N ALA A 898 16.81 39.54 4.53
CA ALA A 898 17.15 39.75 3.11
C ALA A 898 16.73 38.53 2.25
N GLY A 899 15.85 38.78 1.26
CA GLY A 899 15.67 38.01 0.01
C GLY A 899 15.46 36.49 0.08
N LEU A 900 14.20 36.05 0.14
CA LEU A 900 13.80 34.66 -0.12
C LEU A 900 13.27 34.53 -1.55
N THR A 901 14.17 34.36 -2.51
CA THR A 901 13.87 33.98 -3.90
C THR A 901 14.90 32.94 -4.33
N GLY A 902 14.49 31.68 -4.46
CA GLY A 902 15.37 30.61 -4.95
C GLY A 902 15.03 29.24 -4.37
N SER A 903 14.38 28.41 -5.18
CA SER A 903 14.28 26.97 -4.96
C SER A 903 15.61 26.29 -5.26
N SER A 904 16.51 26.29 -4.29
CA SER A 904 17.62 25.33 -4.18
C SER A 904 18.21 25.41 -2.77
N ALA A 905 17.58 24.73 -1.82
CA ALA A 905 18.12 24.56 -0.48
C ALA A 905 17.96 23.10 -0.07
N ASN A 906 18.87 22.25 -0.55
CA ASN A 906 19.03 20.89 -0.03
C ASN A 906 20.46 20.61 0.46
N GLU A 907 21.25 21.64 0.77
CA GLU A 907 22.57 21.45 1.36
C GLU A 907 22.81 22.38 2.55
N SER A 908 23.23 21.76 3.66
CA SER A 908 23.38 22.26 5.03
C SER A 908 22.07 22.39 5.82
N CYS A 909 21.99 21.65 6.94
CA CYS A 909 20.94 21.73 7.96
C CYS A 909 20.48 23.18 8.13
N MET A 910 19.21 23.46 7.83
CA MET A 910 18.58 24.78 7.87
C MET A 910 19.22 25.75 8.87
N SER A 911 20.08 26.65 8.38
CA SER A 911 20.80 27.65 9.18
C SER A 911 19.90 28.67 9.89
N SER A 912 18.57 28.55 9.73
CA SER A 912 17.55 29.40 10.33
C SER A 912 16.63 28.71 11.34
N ILE A 913 16.56 27.36 11.42
CA ILE A 913 15.69 26.68 12.40
C ILE A 913 16.42 26.55 13.74
N ALA A 914 16.21 27.54 14.60
CA ALA A 914 16.66 27.50 15.99
C ALA A 914 15.90 26.38 16.76
N GLY A 915 16.64 25.58 17.55
CA GLY A 915 16.06 24.66 18.54
C GLY A 915 16.31 23.16 18.35
N LEU A 916 16.87 22.72 17.21
CA LEU A 916 17.00 21.28 16.91
C LEU A 916 18.18 20.56 17.56
N GLY A 917 19.22 21.25 18.04
CA GLY A 917 20.38 20.63 18.70
C GLY A 917 21.21 19.63 17.87
N ALA A 918 20.76 19.23 16.69
CA ALA A 918 21.37 18.20 15.84
C ALA A 918 22.62 18.72 15.10
N ALA A 919 23.68 17.90 15.08
CA ALA A 919 24.88 18.22 14.34
C ALA A 919 24.59 18.29 12.82
N PRO A 920 25.10 19.29 12.09
CA PRO A 920 24.97 19.35 10.64
C PRO A 920 25.49 18.05 9.98
N GLY A 921 24.70 17.46 9.08
CA GLY A 921 25.05 16.21 8.38
C GLY A 921 24.73 14.93 9.14
N SER A 922 24.13 15.00 10.34
CA SER A 922 23.61 13.82 11.05
C SER A 922 22.32 13.26 10.40
N ALA A 923 22.00 11.99 10.68
CA ALA A 923 20.74 11.38 10.25
C ALA A 923 19.51 12.14 10.81
N ALA A 924 19.58 12.59 12.06
CA ALA A 924 18.55 13.44 12.68
C ALA A 924 18.35 14.76 11.93
N CYS A 925 19.45 15.38 11.46
CA CYS A 925 19.39 16.58 10.62
C CYS A 925 18.70 16.31 9.27
N ALA A 926 18.98 15.18 8.64
CA ALA A 926 18.34 14.79 7.38
C ALA A 926 16.82 14.53 7.57
N ALA A 927 16.44 13.85 8.66
CA ALA A 927 15.05 13.58 9.01
C ALA A 927 14.26 14.87 9.34
N ALA A 928 14.86 15.80 10.07
CA ALA A 928 14.23 17.10 10.33
C ALA A 928 14.04 17.92 9.06
N SER A 929 15.04 17.93 8.18
CA SER A 929 14.98 18.68 6.91
C SER A 929 13.95 18.09 5.93
N SER A 930 13.68 16.79 5.98
CA SER A 930 12.64 16.17 5.16
C SER A 930 11.23 16.37 5.72
N ALA A 931 11.08 16.50 7.05
CA ALA A 931 9.79 16.73 7.70
C ALA A 931 9.35 18.21 7.72
N LEU A 932 10.30 19.15 7.77
CA LEU A 932 10.04 20.59 7.96
C LEU A 932 10.28 21.39 6.68
N VAL A 933 9.51 21.10 5.65
CA VAL A 933 9.58 21.78 4.35
C VAL A 933 8.55 22.91 4.28
N CYS A 934 8.80 23.96 3.48
CA CYS A 934 7.75 24.96 3.19
C CYS A 934 6.54 24.28 2.54
N GLY A 935 5.38 24.36 3.21
CA GLY A 935 4.11 23.91 2.66
C GLY A 935 3.48 24.97 1.75
N GLU A 936 2.75 24.51 0.75
CA GLU A 936 2.04 25.36 -0.21
C GLU A 936 0.63 24.84 -0.44
N ALA A 937 -0.35 25.75 -0.44
CA ALA A 937 -1.72 25.49 -0.85
C ALA A 937 -2.07 26.43 -2.01
N LEU A 938 -2.60 25.86 -3.08
CA LEU A 938 -3.07 26.59 -4.25
C LEU A 938 -4.60 26.64 -4.22
N PHE A 939 -5.16 27.84 -4.37
CA PHE A 939 -6.60 28.03 -4.47
C PHE A 939 -6.94 28.83 -5.72
N HIS A 940 -7.84 28.28 -6.52
CA HIS A 940 -8.32 28.91 -7.75
C HIS A 940 -9.67 29.60 -7.47
N PRO A 941 -9.79 30.93 -7.59
CA PRO A 941 -11.04 31.64 -7.32
C PRO A 941 -12.17 31.35 -8.32
N THR A 942 -11.83 30.73 -9.45
CA THR A 942 -12.75 30.37 -10.53
C THR A 942 -12.37 28.99 -11.05
N GLU A 943 -13.34 28.28 -11.63
CA GLU A 943 -13.10 26.97 -12.25
C GLU A 943 -12.11 27.07 -13.42
N PHE A 944 -11.32 26.03 -13.66
CA PHE A 944 -10.31 26.04 -14.74
C PHE A 944 -10.94 26.23 -16.12
N VAL A 945 -12.14 25.68 -16.33
CA VAL A 945 -12.93 25.86 -17.56
C VAL A 945 -13.31 27.32 -17.80
N ASP A 946 -13.57 28.10 -16.75
CA ASP A 946 -13.97 29.52 -16.85
C ASP A 946 -12.79 30.50 -16.79
N ALA A 947 -11.59 30.01 -16.47
CA ALA A 947 -10.37 30.82 -16.40
C ALA A 947 -9.78 31.12 -17.79
N SER A 948 -8.93 32.14 -17.90
CA SER A 948 -8.16 32.42 -19.13
C SER A 948 -7.01 31.44 -19.42
N LEU A 949 -7.29 30.13 -19.32
CA LEU A 949 -6.34 29.04 -19.54
C LEU A 949 -6.43 28.41 -20.95
N TRP A 950 -7.44 28.80 -21.73
CA TRP A 950 -7.71 28.31 -23.09
C TRP A 950 -6.99 29.09 -24.21
N GLY A 951 -6.06 30.00 -23.83
CA GLY A 951 -5.15 30.64 -24.78
C GLY A 951 -4.09 29.67 -25.32
N PRO A 952 -3.10 30.14 -26.10
CA PRO A 952 -1.98 29.27 -26.51
C PRO A 952 -1.37 28.53 -25.31
N PRO A 953 -1.19 27.21 -25.38
CA PRO A 953 -0.74 26.43 -24.24
C PRO A 953 0.71 26.78 -23.89
N PRO A 954 1.13 26.59 -22.63
CA PRO A 954 2.51 26.79 -22.21
C PRO A 954 3.50 25.99 -23.07
N VAL A 955 4.61 26.61 -23.46
CA VAL A 955 5.74 25.91 -24.06
C VAL A 955 6.62 25.39 -22.94
N LEU A 956 6.67 24.07 -22.79
CA LEU A 956 7.49 23.40 -21.79
C LEU A 956 8.82 22.94 -22.41
N SER A 957 9.91 23.02 -21.66
CA SER A 957 11.20 22.45 -22.09
C SER A 957 11.93 21.77 -20.94
N ALA A 958 12.64 20.69 -21.27
CA ALA A 958 13.56 20.00 -20.38
C ALA A 958 15.00 20.21 -20.85
N ARG A 959 15.92 20.45 -19.91
CA ARG A 959 17.36 20.44 -20.18
C ARG A 959 18.09 19.60 -19.14
N ALA A 960 19.08 18.83 -19.58
CA ALA A 960 20.00 18.16 -18.68
C ALA A 960 20.89 19.20 -17.98
N LEU A 961 21.12 19.03 -16.68
CA LEU A 961 22.08 19.84 -15.93
C LEU A 961 23.46 19.15 -15.92
N PRO A 962 24.55 19.80 -16.40
CA PRO A 962 25.87 19.18 -16.48
C PRO A 962 26.46 18.87 -15.10
N GLY A 963 27.13 17.71 -14.98
CA GLY A 963 27.85 17.31 -13.76
C GLY A 963 26.99 16.66 -12.67
N ALA A 964 25.74 16.32 -12.98
CA ALA A 964 24.72 15.91 -12.00
C ALA A 964 24.35 14.42 -12.04
N GLN A 965 25.28 13.51 -12.36
CA GLN A 965 25.14 12.13 -11.89
C GLN A 965 25.57 12.11 -10.42
N THR A 966 24.61 11.99 -9.51
CA THR A 966 24.89 12.00 -8.07
C THR A 966 25.34 10.61 -7.61
N GLY A 967 26.66 10.38 -7.65
CA GLY A 967 27.28 9.19 -7.04
C GLY A 967 26.85 7.85 -7.64
N ASP A 968 26.91 6.79 -6.84
CA ASP A 968 26.66 5.40 -7.25
C ASP A 968 25.20 5.09 -7.61
N SER A 969 24.27 6.04 -7.38
CA SER A 969 22.81 5.86 -7.60
C SER A 969 22.36 5.94 -9.05
N GLY A 970 23.19 6.45 -9.96
CA GLY A 970 22.80 6.65 -11.37
C GLY A 970 21.68 7.69 -11.59
N ALA A 971 21.33 8.50 -10.59
CA ALA A 971 20.29 9.50 -10.70
C ALA A 971 20.60 10.57 -11.77
N LEU A 972 19.57 11.02 -12.48
CA LEU A 972 19.66 11.96 -13.59
C LEU A 972 18.90 13.24 -13.26
N VAL A 973 19.51 14.41 -13.52
CA VAL A 973 18.93 15.71 -13.13
C VAL A 973 18.53 16.51 -14.36
N LEU A 974 17.27 16.93 -14.38
CA LEU A 974 16.69 17.79 -15.41
C LEU A 974 16.26 19.12 -14.80
N GLU A 975 16.37 20.18 -15.57
CA GLU A 975 15.65 21.43 -15.30
C GLU A 975 14.50 21.58 -16.29
N ILE A 976 13.30 21.79 -15.76
CA ILE A 976 12.06 22.00 -16.50
C ILE A 976 11.72 23.49 -16.45
N SER A 977 11.43 24.07 -17.60
CA SER A 977 11.06 25.49 -17.71
C SER A 977 9.81 25.69 -18.56
N SER A 978 9.17 26.84 -18.38
CA SER A 978 8.04 27.28 -19.19
C SER A 978 8.16 28.76 -19.53
N ASP A 979 7.56 29.17 -20.64
CA ASP A 979 7.47 30.58 -21.05
C ASP A 979 6.34 31.35 -20.32
N VAL A 980 5.36 30.64 -19.77
CA VAL A 980 4.19 31.17 -19.06
C VAL A 980 3.93 30.38 -17.78
N VAL A 981 2.98 30.82 -16.93
CA VAL A 981 2.57 30.00 -15.78
C VAL A 981 1.90 28.71 -16.30
N ALA A 982 2.51 27.57 -16.01
CA ALA A 982 1.98 26.25 -16.38
C ALA A 982 1.46 25.53 -15.14
N LEU A 983 0.25 24.97 -15.22
CA LEU A 983 -0.41 24.31 -14.09
C LEU A 983 -0.32 22.80 -14.25
N TRP A 984 -0.18 22.08 -13.13
CA TRP A 984 -0.14 20.62 -13.06
C TRP A 984 0.80 20.00 -14.11
N VAL A 985 2.03 20.51 -14.16
CA VAL A 985 3.06 20.02 -15.08
C VAL A 985 3.43 18.59 -14.70
N ALA A 986 3.06 17.64 -15.55
CA ALA A 986 3.45 16.24 -15.45
C ALA A 986 4.81 16.03 -16.11
N VAL A 987 5.72 15.37 -15.40
CA VAL A 987 7.00 14.90 -15.90
C VAL A 987 6.99 13.37 -15.84
N GLU A 988 6.98 12.71 -16.99
CA GLU A 988 6.91 11.25 -17.08
C GLU A 988 8.15 10.69 -17.80
N PRO A 989 8.72 9.57 -17.31
CA PRO A 989 9.80 8.89 -17.99
C PRO A 989 9.32 8.32 -19.34
N PRO A 990 10.22 8.10 -20.30
CA PRO A 990 9.87 7.41 -21.53
C PRO A 990 9.35 6.00 -21.26
N PRO A 991 8.44 5.47 -22.09
CA PRO A 991 7.88 4.13 -21.92
C PRO A 991 8.98 3.06 -21.79
N GLY A 992 8.81 2.17 -20.81
CA GLY A 992 9.73 1.08 -20.50
C GLY A 992 10.94 1.45 -19.63
N LEU A 993 11.12 2.72 -19.26
CA LEU A 993 12.17 3.12 -18.31
C LEU A 993 11.65 3.04 -16.87
N ALA A 994 12.20 2.12 -16.09
CA ALA A 994 11.86 1.92 -14.68
C ALA A 994 12.53 2.97 -13.77
N GLY A 995 11.78 3.52 -12.82
CA GLY A 995 12.22 4.57 -11.92
C GLY A 995 11.23 5.73 -11.79
N ASN A 996 11.53 6.67 -10.90
CA ASN A 996 10.63 7.77 -10.56
C ASN A 996 11.33 9.13 -10.56
N PHE A 997 10.57 10.17 -10.93
CA PHE A 997 10.96 11.55 -10.66
C PHE A 997 10.65 11.90 -9.20
N ASN A 998 11.46 12.74 -8.58
CA ASN A 998 11.19 13.23 -7.22
C ASN A 998 10.03 14.24 -7.14
N ALA A 999 9.61 14.83 -8.26
CA ALA A 999 8.55 15.83 -8.36
C ALA A 999 7.84 15.79 -9.72
N SER A 1000 6.51 15.90 -9.68
CA SER A 1000 5.60 16.02 -10.82
C SER A 1000 4.29 16.66 -10.32
N GLY A 1001 3.41 17.09 -11.23
CA GLY A 1001 2.12 17.71 -10.88
C GLY A 1001 2.26 19.02 -10.11
N PHE A 1002 3.26 19.83 -10.46
CA PHE A 1002 3.53 21.13 -9.83
C PHE A 1002 3.08 22.30 -10.70
N MET A 1003 2.89 23.47 -10.09
CA MET A 1003 2.80 24.75 -10.80
C MET A 1003 4.21 25.23 -11.16
N LEU A 1004 4.42 25.57 -12.42
CA LEU A 1004 5.70 26.04 -12.94
C LEU A 1004 5.62 27.53 -13.29
N LEU A 1005 6.56 28.32 -12.78
CA LEU A 1005 6.63 29.76 -12.99
C LEU A 1005 7.75 30.08 -14.01
N PRO A 1006 7.54 31.03 -14.96
CA PRO A 1006 8.53 31.34 -16.00
C PRO A 1006 9.91 31.77 -15.51
N TRP A 1007 9.94 32.47 -14.37
CA TRP A 1007 11.17 32.97 -13.76
C TRP A 1007 11.78 32.00 -12.74
N GLN A 1008 11.13 30.86 -12.50
CA GLN A 1008 11.57 29.86 -11.54
C GLN A 1008 11.47 28.45 -12.14
N PRO A 1009 12.42 28.06 -13.00
CA PRO A 1009 12.52 26.69 -13.50
C PRO A 1009 12.58 25.67 -12.36
N GLN A 1010 12.00 24.49 -12.58
CA GLN A 1010 11.95 23.41 -11.60
C GLN A 1010 13.04 22.39 -11.89
N VAL A 1011 13.89 22.11 -10.90
CA VAL A 1011 14.83 20.98 -10.97
C VAL A 1011 14.14 19.71 -10.52
N VAL A 1012 14.19 18.68 -11.35
CA VAL A 1012 13.66 17.34 -11.05
C VAL A 1012 14.77 16.32 -11.16
N VAL A 1013 14.71 15.31 -10.30
CA VAL A 1013 15.68 14.22 -10.22
C VAL A 1013 14.96 12.93 -10.56
N PHE A 1014 15.44 12.23 -11.57
CA PHE A 1014 15.02 10.88 -11.90
C PHE A 1014 15.93 9.87 -11.19
N THR A 1015 15.35 8.97 -10.43
CA THR A 1015 16.04 7.86 -9.78
C THR A 1015 15.63 6.58 -10.50
N PRO A 1016 16.54 5.94 -11.27
CA PRO A 1016 16.28 4.63 -11.85
C PRO A 1016 16.00 3.60 -10.76
N ASP A 1017 15.14 2.62 -11.08
CA ASP A 1017 15.00 1.47 -10.20
C ASP A 1017 16.32 0.67 -10.14
N PRO A 1018 16.64 0.02 -9.01
CA PRO A 1018 17.81 -0.84 -8.92
C PRO A 1018 17.79 -1.90 -10.02
N VAL A 1019 18.89 -2.06 -10.73
CA VAL A 1019 19.01 -3.12 -11.76
C VAL A 1019 19.15 -4.46 -11.02
N GLU A 1020 18.22 -5.38 -11.25
CA GLU A 1020 18.33 -6.75 -10.72
C GLU A 1020 19.59 -7.45 -11.28
N GLU A 1021 20.29 -8.20 -10.42
CA GLU A 1021 21.49 -8.95 -10.82
C GLU A 1021 21.16 -9.92 -11.97
N GLY A 1022 21.78 -9.72 -13.13
CA GLY A 1022 21.61 -10.57 -14.32
C GLY A 1022 20.91 -9.92 -15.51
N ALA A 1023 20.33 -8.72 -15.36
CA ALA A 1023 19.79 -7.95 -16.49
C ALA A 1023 20.92 -7.36 -17.36
N THR A 1024 21.36 -8.11 -18.36
CA THR A 1024 22.40 -7.66 -19.30
C THR A 1024 21.82 -6.84 -20.46
N GLY A 1025 22.40 -5.65 -20.74
CA GLY A 1025 22.63 -5.24 -22.13
C GLY A 1025 22.32 -3.80 -22.57
N ALA A 1026 21.58 -3.00 -21.80
CA ALA A 1026 21.34 -1.60 -22.19
C ALA A 1026 22.40 -0.67 -21.61
N ALA A 1027 22.96 0.23 -22.43
CA ALA A 1027 23.79 1.32 -21.92
C ALA A 1027 22.94 2.20 -20.97
N PRO A 1028 23.49 2.64 -19.82
CA PRO A 1028 22.74 3.50 -18.91
C PRO A 1028 22.35 4.80 -19.62
N MET A 1029 21.07 5.16 -19.53
CA MET A 1029 20.53 6.38 -20.14
C MET A 1029 21.25 7.61 -19.59
N THR A 1030 21.66 8.53 -20.46
CA THR A 1030 22.25 9.81 -20.01
C THR A 1030 21.16 10.83 -19.66
N ALA A 1031 21.52 11.88 -18.92
CA ALA A 1031 20.59 12.97 -18.63
C ALA A 1031 20.15 13.70 -19.90
N GLU A 1032 21.04 13.85 -20.89
CA GLU A 1032 20.72 14.43 -22.20
C GLU A 1032 19.75 13.55 -22.99
N GLU A 1033 19.95 12.23 -22.99
CA GLU A 1033 19.03 11.29 -23.61
C GLU A 1033 17.66 11.33 -22.95
N LEU A 1034 17.62 11.34 -21.61
CA LEU A 1034 16.38 11.47 -20.85
C LEU A 1034 15.68 12.80 -21.16
N ALA A 1035 16.39 13.92 -21.15
CA ALA A 1035 15.84 15.24 -21.47
C ALA A 1035 15.19 15.28 -22.87
N SER A 1036 15.72 14.52 -23.83
CA SER A 1036 15.17 14.44 -25.19
C SER A 1036 13.96 13.51 -25.34
N LYS A 1037 13.72 12.62 -24.35
CA LYS A 1037 12.69 11.57 -24.40
C LYS A 1037 11.62 11.69 -23.30
N VAL A 1038 11.84 12.56 -22.32
CA VAL A 1038 10.89 12.82 -21.23
C VAL A 1038 9.59 13.38 -21.79
N THR A 1039 8.47 12.90 -21.26
CA THR A 1039 7.16 13.43 -21.62
C THR A 1039 6.79 14.55 -20.66
N LEU A 1040 6.52 15.75 -21.20
CA LEU A 1040 6.04 16.90 -20.45
C LEU A 1040 4.63 17.26 -20.90
N ARG A 1041 3.77 17.58 -19.94
CA ARG A 1041 2.37 17.95 -20.21
C ARG A 1041 1.83 18.89 -19.15
N SER A 1042 1.14 19.94 -19.55
CA SER A 1042 0.44 20.86 -18.63
C SER A 1042 -1.07 20.62 -18.67
N LEU A 1043 -1.77 21.06 -17.61
CA LEU A 1043 -3.23 21.06 -17.58
C LEU A 1043 -3.82 21.80 -18.79
N GLN A 1044 -3.29 23.00 -19.08
CA GLN A 1044 -3.76 23.82 -20.20
C GLN A 1044 -3.65 23.10 -21.55
N GLN A 1045 -2.53 22.42 -21.79
CA GLN A 1045 -2.33 21.64 -23.01
C GLN A 1045 -3.34 20.49 -23.12
N SER A 1046 -3.53 19.71 -22.05
CA SER A 1046 -4.45 18.56 -22.08
C SER A 1046 -5.91 18.97 -22.22
N MET A 1047 -6.34 20.07 -21.59
CA MET A 1047 -7.69 20.62 -21.79
C MET A 1047 -7.97 20.89 -23.29
N GLN A 1048 -7.01 21.52 -23.98
CA GLN A 1048 -7.14 21.85 -25.41
C GLN A 1048 -7.08 20.62 -26.31
N GLU A 1049 -6.16 19.69 -26.06
CA GLU A 1049 -6.04 18.44 -26.83
C GLU A 1049 -7.30 17.57 -26.69
N TYR A 1050 -7.88 17.50 -25.48
CA TYR A 1050 -9.11 16.76 -25.25
C TYR A 1050 -10.29 17.34 -26.04
N GLU A 1051 -10.43 18.67 -26.07
CA GLU A 1051 -11.50 19.32 -26.82
C GLU A 1051 -11.30 19.22 -28.33
N ALA A 1052 -10.07 19.36 -28.83
CA ALA A 1052 -9.77 19.28 -30.26
C ALA A 1052 -10.12 17.91 -30.87
N GLY A 1053 -10.02 16.83 -30.09
CA GLY A 1053 -10.43 15.49 -30.52
C GLY A 1053 -11.93 15.22 -30.44
N ASN A 1054 -12.74 16.11 -29.85
CA ASN A 1054 -14.18 15.92 -29.75
C ASN A 1054 -14.87 16.33 -31.08
N PRO A 1055 -15.56 15.42 -31.79
CA PRO A 1055 -16.17 15.75 -33.07
C PRO A 1055 -17.22 16.89 -32.99
N SER A 1056 -17.83 17.12 -31.82
CA SER A 1056 -18.80 18.20 -31.60
C SER A 1056 -18.17 19.60 -31.44
N SER A 1057 -16.89 19.71 -31.06
CA SER A 1057 -16.20 20.99 -30.86
C SER A 1057 -15.73 21.63 -32.18
N SER A 1058 -15.53 20.81 -33.21
CA SER A 1058 -15.07 21.24 -34.54
C SER A 1058 -16.05 22.19 -35.25
N ALA A 1059 -17.32 22.23 -34.82
CA ALA A 1059 -18.32 23.20 -35.28
C ALA A 1059 -18.34 24.52 -34.47
N LEU A 1060 -17.84 24.53 -33.22
CA LEU A 1060 -17.86 25.68 -32.30
C LEU A 1060 -16.54 26.46 -32.28
N GLY A 1061 -15.39 25.79 -32.42
CA GLY A 1061 -14.07 26.43 -32.43
C GLY A 1061 -13.85 27.40 -33.60
N LEU A 1062 -14.48 27.15 -34.75
CA LEU A 1062 -14.45 28.05 -35.91
C LEU A 1062 -15.37 29.28 -35.77
N LEU A 1063 -16.34 29.26 -34.84
CA LEU A 1063 -17.25 30.40 -34.58
C LEU A 1063 -16.71 31.35 -33.50
N ASN A 1064 -15.89 30.87 -32.57
CA ASN A 1064 -15.33 31.68 -31.48
C ASN A 1064 -14.14 32.57 -31.93
N GLY A 1065 -13.37 32.15 -32.94
CA GLY A 1065 -12.30 32.98 -33.52
C GLY A 1065 -12.78 34.07 -34.49
N VAL A 1066 -13.99 33.93 -35.06
CA VAL A 1066 -14.54 34.88 -36.04
C VAL A 1066 -15.50 35.91 -35.40
N SER A 1067 -16.09 35.59 -34.24
CA SER A 1067 -17.00 36.51 -33.53
C SER A 1067 -16.31 37.70 -32.86
N LEU A 1068 -14.99 37.68 -32.66
CA LEU A 1068 -14.25 38.81 -32.07
C LEU A 1068 -13.84 39.90 -33.07
N ARG A 1069 -14.08 39.74 -34.38
CA ARG A 1069 -13.80 40.78 -35.40
C ARG A 1069 -15.04 41.44 -36.01
N LEU A 1070 -16.25 41.00 -35.66
CA LEU A 1070 -17.51 41.56 -36.19
C LEU A 1070 -18.25 42.48 -35.21
N SER A 1071 -17.88 42.52 -33.93
CA SER A 1071 -18.52 43.37 -32.91
C SER A 1071 -18.05 44.84 -32.92
N VAL A 1072 -16.91 45.16 -33.54
CA VAL A 1072 -16.38 46.54 -33.62
C VAL A 1072 -16.92 47.29 -34.85
N LEU A 1073 -17.31 46.59 -35.92
CA LEU A 1073 -17.86 47.22 -37.13
C LEU A 1073 -19.37 47.52 -36.99
N GLY A 1074 -20.11 46.70 -36.25
CA GLY A 1074 -21.56 46.86 -36.04
C GLY A 1074 -21.94 48.05 -35.13
N LEU A 1075 -21.13 48.35 -34.13
CA LEU A 1075 -21.39 49.45 -33.18
C LEU A 1075 -21.14 50.83 -33.82
N THR A 1076 -20.22 50.92 -34.79
CA THR A 1076 -19.90 52.17 -35.50
C THR A 1076 -20.99 52.57 -36.51
N ILE A 1077 -21.66 51.58 -37.13
CA ILE A 1077 -22.76 51.82 -38.08
C ILE A 1077 -24.06 52.20 -37.34
N PHE A 1078 -24.29 51.65 -36.15
CA PHE A 1078 -25.48 51.98 -35.36
C PHE A 1078 -25.45 53.42 -34.80
N ILE A 1079 -24.27 53.94 -34.45
CA ILE A 1079 -24.11 55.31 -33.92
C ILE A 1079 -24.19 56.37 -35.04
N LEU A 1080 -23.78 56.06 -36.27
CA LEU A 1080 -23.88 56.98 -37.43
C LEU A 1080 -25.28 57.06 -38.07
N THR A 1081 -26.20 56.17 -37.67
CA THR A 1081 -27.61 56.20 -38.14
C THR A 1081 -28.54 56.89 -37.14
N MET A 1082 -28.03 57.27 -35.95
CA MET A 1082 -28.74 57.97 -34.87
C MET A 1082 -28.31 59.44 -34.69
N LEU A 1083 -27.35 59.93 -35.48
CA LEU A 1083 -26.99 61.34 -35.68
C LEU A 1083 -27.41 61.75 -37.10
#